data_AF-A0A3L6N289-F1
#
_entry.id   AF-A0A3L6N289-F1
#
_cell.length_a   1.000
_cell.length_b   1.000
_cell.length_c   1.000
_cell.angle_alpha   90.00
_cell.angle_beta   90.00
_cell.angle_gamma   90.00
#
_symmetry.space_group_name_H-M   'P 1'
#
loop_
_entity.id
_entity.type
_entity.pdbx_description
1 polymer ?
#
loop_
_entity_poly.entity_id
_entity_poly.type
_entity_poly.pdbx_seq_one_letter_code
_entity_poly.pdbx_strand_id
1 'polypeptide(L)'
;MAHSVLPGGSADGKLEDGDILLKINGGTVIDLPSLNMIFDENIGKNVTILVQRFQRHLELDIAVQNLHETTPSSLLMVDDATFHDVSCHDAYRFRHSCQGVFISSTGHCLQPIDAGAIIQRVRYMPTRNIAEFIDVIRKIPAGTRVLTEFWHPIQQRTRYEVVTIDFGWSPSLKVFRRDGMTGKWDVEVHEKLSATIKTTCNVTSHVPSAHGTASTVAEIRSTSLVHVECRPQSTIEWQDANMKSGLGLVIDAQRGFVLVSRAIVLNSFCDIQVTVADSVVLPASVKCLHPWHHWAIICYDANLVRVPVRSARLSTEDISQGQKITFVGCDGSGEIVEASTSVTKVIAHGLEPLCLCLLTARLINIDRIEVEAALSNECNTGFFIATDATVQGLWIAPERACPNKHRFGINSQEIAAIDEKLSQGVDISFWRLPLELQSVKITDIQAMGVSTEWINKVLAERSDRRMLMVKRTWSQVPHQFQVRDILLSLNGKLVTRPSDVNVTDPEEVCDVVASREGKEITIRASPVPEHDFETTRLATFSGLVVHKPHRTVRHFIDKLPSEIWVASMYPGSPAHRYGVPLRSFIISIDGKSVSCITSLLSVISQIPSNKGFMMVIKDCSGQSREVTLKKDESFFPTTEWRHCPWVPRGWEKVSSDKKRLGHYVERSVKRARPETSQDVDGRPGAQCSPKPLERSFDSVSKDSFDIVG
;
A
#
# COMPACT_ATOMS: atom_id res chain seq x y z
N MET A 1 3.38 -27.12 -42.64
CA MET A 1 2.07 -26.46 -42.74
C MET A 1 2.11 -25.21 -41.88
N ALA A 2 1.72 -24.07 -42.42
CA ALA A 2 1.60 -22.82 -41.67
C ALA A 2 0.43 -22.95 -40.69
N HIS A 3 0.72 -22.83 -39.40
CA HIS A 3 -0.30 -22.91 -38.35
C HIS A 3 -0.94 -21.55 -38.07
N SER A 4 -0.16 -20.48 -38.11
CA SER A 4 -0.64 -19.11 -38.06
C SER A 4 0.31 -18.16 -38.77
N VAL A 5 -0.22 -17.04 -39.24
CA VAL A 5 0.58 -15.94 -39.80
C VAL A 5 0.59 -14.75 -38.83
N LEU A 6 1.77 -14.17 -38.60
CA LEU A 6 1.95 -13.06 -37.69
C LEU A 6 1.40 -11.75 -38.31
N PRO A 7 0.41 -11.08 -37.70
CA PRO A 7 -0.10 -9.82 -38.21
C PRO A 7 0.99 -8.74 -38.30
N GLY A 8 1.03 -7.99 -39.40
CA GLY A 8 2.05 -6.98 -39.67
C GLY A 8 3.46 -7.52 -39.95
N GLY A 9 3.67 -8.84 -39.99
CA GLY A 9 4.93 -9.46 -40.38
C GLY A 9 5.11 -9.55 -41.90
N SER A 10 6.31 -9.91 -42.37
CA SER A 10 6.62 -9.99 -43.82
C SER A 10 5.73 -10.95 -44.63
N ALA A 11 5.16 -11.96 -43.96
CA ALA A 11 4.28 -12.95 -44.55
C ALA A 11 2.78 -12.60 -44.43
N ASP A 12 2.44 -11.53 -43.71
CA ASP A 12 1.06 -11.09 -43.53
C ASP A 12 0.42 -10.70 -44.87
N GLY A 13 -0.81 -11.17 -45.10
CA GLY A 13 -1.51 -11.06 -46.37
C GLY A 13 -0.91 -11.85 -47.54
N LYS A 14 0.20 -12.59 -47.35
CA LYS A 14 0.83 -13.46 -48.37
C LYS A 14 0.55 -14.93 -48.08
N LEU A 15 0.90 -15.38 -46.88
CA LEU A 15 0.59 -16.73 -46.40
C LEU A 15 -0.78 -16.75 -45.71
N GLU A 16 -1.40 -17.92 -45.69
CA GLU A 16 -2.64 -18.20 -44.98
C GLU A 16 -2.50 -19.42 -44.07
N ASP A 17 -3.31 -19.46 -43.01
CA ASP A 17 -3.41 -20.61 -42.11
C ASP A 17 -3.78 -21.87 -42.94
N GLY A 18 -2.96 -22.92 -42.84
CA GLY A 18 -3.13 -24.17 -43.59
C GLY A 18 -2.23 -24.30 -44.83
N ASP A 19 -1.51 -23.26 -45.25
CA ASP A 19 -0.57 -23.36 -46.37
C ASP A 19 0.51 -24.43 -46.12
N ILE A 20 0.73 -25.34 -47.06
CA ILE A 20 1.76 -26.38 -46.95
C ILE A 20 3.01 -25.93 -47.69
N LEU A 21 4.09 -25.65 -46.97
CA LEU A 21 5.40 -25.37 -47.55
C LEU A 21 5.90 -26.55 -48.39
N LEU A 22 6.20 -26.31 -49.66
CA LEU A 22 6.76 -27.30 -50.58
C LEU A 22 8.23 -27.02 -50.90
N LYS A 23 8.57 -25.77 -51.25
CA LYS A 23 9.92 -25.37 -51.67
C LYS A 23 10.25 -23.95 -51.23
N ILE A 24 11.54 -23.66 -51.09
CA ILE A 24 12.09 -22.30 -50.94
C ILE A 24 13.22 -22.12 -51.94
N ASN A 25 13.19 -21.03 -52.72
CA ASN A 25 14.14 -20.73 -53.80
C ASN A 25 14.32 -21.89 -54.79
N GLY A 26 13.24 -22.61 -55.10
CA GLY A 26 13.23 -23.79 -55.97
C GLY A 26 13.74 -25.10 -55.36
N GLY A 27 14.34 -25.06 -54.16
CA GLY A 27 14.81 -26.23 -53.42
C GLY A 27 13.76 -26.80 -52.46
N THR A 28 13.70 -28.13 -52.34
CA THR A 28 12.82 -28.81 -51.37
C THR A 28 13.41 -28.70 -49.96
N VAL A 29 12.62 -28.26 -48.99
CA VAL A 29 13.02 -28.14 -47.58
C VAL A 29 12.27 -29.20 -46.77
N ILE A 30 12.99 -30.15 -46.18
CA ILE A 30 12.41 -31.31 -45.47
C ILE A 30 12.69 -31.32 -43.96
N ASP A 31 13.56 -30.43 -43.48
CA ASP A 31 13.99 -30.34 -42.09
C ASP A 31 14.15 -28.88 -41.61
N LEU A 32 14.01 -28.68 -40.30
CA LEU A 32 14.09 -27.35 -39.67
C LEU A 32 15.50 -26.72 -39.74
N PRO A 33 16.62 -27.45 -39.57
CA PRO A 33 17.96 -26.87 -39.76
C PRO A 33 18.15 -26.24 -41.15
N SER A 34 17.78 -26.96 -42.22
CA SER A 34 17.86 -26.43 -43.58
C SER A 34 16.98 -25.19 -43.78
N LEU A 35 15.76 -25.20 -43.21
CA LEU A 35 14.87 -24.04 -43.22
C LEU A 35 15.51 -22.81 -42.56
N ASN A 36 16.04 -22.99 -41.34
CA ASN A 36 16.64 -21.91 -40.58
C ASN A 36 17.88 -21.34 -41.30
N MET A 37 18.74 -22.20 -41.82
CA MET A 37 19.94 -21.79 -42.56
C MET A 37 19.58 -20.94 -43.79
N ILE A 38 18.57 -21.35 -44.57
CA ILE A 38 18.11 -20.57 -45.72
C ILE A 38 17.63 -19.19 -45.29
N PHE A 39 16.88 -19.07 -44.19
CA PHE A 39 16.45 -17.77 -43.70
C PHE A 39 17.61 -16.93 -43.14
N ASP A 40 18.50 -17.52 -42.34
CA ASP A 40 19.64 -16.83 -41.73
C ASP A 40 20.60 -16.25 -42.80
N GLU A 41 20.84 -16.96 -43.90
CA GLU A 41 21.67 -16.50 -45.03
C GLU A 41 21.01 -15.40 -45.88
N ASN A 42 19.69 -15.26 -45.78
CA ASN A 42 18.87 -14.36 -46.59
C ASN A 42 18.21 -13.25 -45.77
N ILE A 43 18.65 -12.98 -44.54
CA ILE A 43 18.18 -11.83 -43.74
C ILE A 43 18.28 -10.53 -44.56
N GLY A 44 17.17 -9.79 -44.64
CA GLY A 44 17.05 -8.55 -45.41
C GLY A 44 16.82 -8.75 -46.92
N LYS A 45 16.76 -9.99 -47.41
CA LYS A 45 16.49 -10.34 -48.82
C LYS A 45 15.14 -11.03 -48.97
N ASN A 46 14.63 -11.08 -50.20
CA ASN A 46 13.45 -11.86 -50.53
C ASN A 46 13.83 -13.32 -50.78
N VAL A 47 13.00 -14.23 -50.29
CA VAL A 47 13.00 -15.64 -50.65
C VAL A 47 11.69 -15.99 -51.33
N THR A 48 11.77 -16.83 -52.35
CA THR A 48 10.60 -17.28 -53.10
C THR A 48 10.11 -18.58 -52.50
N ILE A 49 8.91 -18.56 -51.95
CA ILE A 49 8.32 -19.69 -51.23
C ILE A 49 7.20 -20.29 -52.07
N LEU A 50 7.32 -21.59 -52.37
CA LEU A 50 6.26 -22.36 -53.01
C LEU A 50 5.42 -23.05 -51.93
N VAL A 51 4.15 -22.70 -51.86
CA VAL A 51 3.17 -23.33 -50.97
C VAL A 51 2.06 -24.02 -51.75
N GLN A 52 1.50 -25.07 -51.16
CA GLN A 52 0.22 -25.62 -51.59
C GLN A 52 -0.89 -25.06 -50.70
N ARG A 53 -1.80 -24.31 -51.33
CA ARG A 53 -3.04 -23.81 -50.73
C ARG A 53 -4.20 -24.54 -51.37
N PHE A 54 -4.94 -25.33 -50.58
CA PHE A 54 -5.94 -26.27 -51.10
C PHE A 54 -5.33 -27.20 -52.18
N GLN A 55 -5.79 -27.08 -53.43
CA GLN A 55 -5.32 -27.85 -54.59
C GLN A 55 -4.48 -27.03 -55.57
N ARG A 56 -4.02 -25.83 -55.18
CA ARG A 56 -3.23 -24.93 -56.03
C ARG A 56 -1.84 -24.70 -55.45
N HIS A 57 -0.87 -24.61 -56.33
CA HIS A 57 0.48 -24.16 -55.97
C HIS A 57 0.55 -22.64 -56.13
N LEU A 58 1.06 -21.97 -55.11
CA LEU A 58 1.26 -20.53 -55.07
C LEU A 58 2.73 -20.26 -54.79
N GLU A 59 3.33 -19.40 -55.60
CA GLU A 59 4.71 -18.94 -55.45
C GLU A 59 4.67 -17.51 -54.91
N LEU A 60 5.31 -17.29 -53.76
CA LEU A 60 5.18 -16.07 -52.97
C LEU A 60 6.57 -15.54 -52.60
N ASP A 61 6.84 -14.29 -52.93
CA ASP A 61 8.08 -13.62 -52.52
C ASP A 61 7.92 -12.98 -51.14
N ILE A 62 8.70 -13.46 -50.18
CA ILE A 62 8.63 -13.03 -48.77
C ILE A 62 10.00 -12.50 -48.34
N ALA A 63 10.02 -11.29 -47.79
CA ALA A 63 11.22 -10.69 -47.24
C ALA A 63 11.58 -11.36 -45.90
N VAL A 64 12.79 -11.88 -45.78
CA VAL A 64 13.25 -12.48 -44.52
C VAL A 64 13.66 -11.38 -43.55
N GLN A 65 12.99 -11.35 -42.39
CA GLN A 65 13.29 -10.39 -41.32
C GLN A 65 14.30 -10.96 -40.33
N ASN A 66 15.10 -10.08 -39.75
CA ASN A 66 16.00 -10.43 -38.67
C ASN A 66 15.22 -10.62 -37.36
N LEU A 67 15.19 -11.84 -36.82
CA LEU A 67 14.49 -12.12 -35.57
C LEU A 67 15.03 -11.28 -34.39
N HIS A 68 16.33 -10.96 -34.39
CA HIS A 68 16.97 -10.18 -33.34
C HIS A 68 16.50 -8.72 -33.31
N GLU A 69 16.05 -8.16 -34.44
CA GLU A 69 15.48 -6.81 -34.50
C GLU A 69 14.07 -6.75 -33.89
N THR A 70 13.35 -7.87 -33.90
CA THR A 70 11.99 -7.98 -33.33
C THR A 70 11.97 -8.52 -31.90
N THR A 71 13.13 -8.95 -31.39
CA THR A 71 13.29 -9.40 -30.01
C THR A 71 13.64 -8.19 -29.14
N PRO A 72 12.89 -7.91 -28.06
CA PRO A 72 13.15 -6.74 -27.24
C PRO A 72 14.56 -6.78 -26.64
N SER A 73 15.36 -5.77 -26.99
CA SER A 73 16.71 -5.55 -26.48
C SER A 73 16.77 -4.35 -25.53
N SER A 74 15.63 -3.71 -25.26
CA SER A 74 15.52 -2.58 -24.35
C SER A 74 14.35 -2.73 -23.38
N LEU A 75 14.53 -2.20 -22.17
CA LEU A 75 13.52 -2.14 -21.12
C LEU A 75 13.41 -0.69 -20.63
N LEU A 76 12.19 -0.16 -20.55
CA LEU A 76 11.93 1.11 -19.87
C LEU A 76 11.43 0.83 -18.47
N MET A 77 12.04 1.47 -17.48
CA MET A 77 11.56 1.48 -16.10
C MET A 77 11.28 2.92 -15.66
N VAL A 78 10.09 3.14 -15.11
CA VAL A 78 9.71 4.39 -14.46
C VAL A 78 8.75 4.07 -13.33
N ASP A 79 9.05 4.56 -12.13
CA ASP A 79 8.21 4.42 -10.94
C ASP A 79 7.62 3.02 -10.68
N ASP A 80 8.50 2.02 -10.68
CA ASP A 80 8.21 0.57 -10.54
C ASP A 80 7.39 -0.07 -11.69
N ALA A 81 6.92 0.74 -12.64
CA ALA A 81 6.40 0.26 -13.91
C ALA A 81 7.54 -0.12 -14.87
N THR A 82 7.36 -1.22 -15.60
CA THR A 82 8.36 -1.76 -16.53
C THR A 82 7.71 -2.10 -17.86
N PHE A 83 8.37 -1.70 -18.94
CA PHE A 83 7.87 -1.81 -20.30
C PHE A 83 8.93 -2.38 -21.24
N HIS A 84 8.48 -3.06 -22.29
CA HIS A 84 9.29 -3.39 -23.45
C HIS A 84 8.50 -3.26 -24.75
N ASP A 85 9.20 -3.21 -25.89
CA ASP A 85 8.55 -3.34 -27.19
C ASP A 85 7.85 -4.70 -27.29
N VAL A 86 6.73 -4.79 -28.01
CA VAL A 86 6.05 -6.09 -28.18
C VAL A 86 7.01 -7.07 -28.86
N SER A 87 7.32 -8.18 -28.18
CA SER A 87 8.19 -9.21 -28.74
C SER A 87 7.49 -9.99 -29.85
N CYS A 88 8.23 -10.55 -30.80
CA CYS A 88 7.66 -11.46 -31.80
C CYS A 88 6.93 -12.66 -31.17
N HIS A 89 7.35 -13.10 -29.98
CA HIS A 89 6.72 -14.20 -29.25
C HIS A 89 5.38 -13.78 -28.64
N ASP A 90 5.31 -12.59 -28.04
CA ASP A 90 4.06 -12.04 -27.51
C ASP A 90 3.09 -11.73 -28.65
N ALA A 91 3.58 -11.11 -29.72
CA ALA A 91 2.82 -10.82 -30.94
C ALA A 91 2.21 -12.11 -31.52
N TYR A 92 3.01 -13.18 -31.65
CA TYR A 92 2.54 -14.50 -32.07
C TYR A 92 1.50 -15.08 -31.10
N ARG A 93 1.81 -15.11 -29.81
CA ARG A 93 0.92 -15.66 -28.76
C ARG A 93 -0.44 -14.97 -28.74
N PHE A 94 -0.44 -13.67 -28.96
CA PHE A 94 -1.63 -12.81 -28.86
C PHE A 94 -2.32 -12.55 -30.20
N ARG A 95 -1.78 -13.08 -31.31
CA ARG A 95 -2.22 -12.75 -32.68
C ARG A 95 -2.31 -11.23 -32.88
N HIS A 96 -1.29 -10.53 -32.38
CA HIS A 96 -1.13 -9.09 -32.47
C HIS A 96 0.09 -8.78 -33.34
N SER A 97 0.21 -7.56 -33.84
CA SER A 97 1.43 -7.13 -34.52
C SER A 97 2.56 -6.85 -33.52
N CYS A 98 3.82 -6.83 -33.99
CA CYS A 98 4.98 -6.41 -33.19
C CYS A 98 5.02 -4.88 -32.93
N GLN A 99 3.85 -4.23 -32.89
CA GLN A 99 3.71 -2.81 -32.61
C GLN A 99 3.05 -2.60 -31.25
N GLY A 100 3.50 -1.57 -30.54
CA GLY A 100 2.98 -1.18 -29.24
C GLY A 100 4.02 -1.30 -28.15
N VAL A 101 3.61 -0.94 -26.93
CA VAL A 101 4.44 -1.06 -25.73
C VAL A 101 3.80 -2.04 -24.77
N PHE A 102 4.48 -3.16 -24.55
CA PHE A 102 4.04 -4.19 -23.63
C PHE A 102 4.32 -3.79 -22.18
N ILE A 103 3.32 -3.92 -21.31
CA ILE A 103 3.42 -3.65 -19.88
C ILE A 103 3.86 -4.92 -19.15
N SER A 104 5.13 -5.02 -18.75
CA SER A 104 5.61 -6.15 -17.94
C SER A 104 5.22 -6.03 -16.46
N SER A 105 5.24 -4.80 -15.96
CA SER A 105 4.78 -4.43 -14.62
C SER A 105 4.07 -3.10 -14.74
N THR A 106 2.82 -3.03 -14.28
CA THR A 106 2.02 -1.80 -14.30
C THR A 106 2.57 -0.73 -13.36
N GLY A 107 3.26 -1.12 -12.29
CA GLY A 107 3.47 -0.23 -11.14
C GLY A 107 2.14 0.26 -10.56
N HIS A 108 2.18 1.30 -9.72
CA HIS A 108 0.97 1.94 -9.19
C HIS A 108 0.38 2.98 -10.16
N CYS A 109 1.23 3.62 -10.97
CA CYS A 109 0.89 4.78 -11.80
C CYS A 109 0.00 4.48 -13.01
N LEU A 110 0.04 3.26 -13.56
CA LEU A 110 -0.76 2.89 -14.73
C LEU A 110 -2.06 2.14 -14.41
N GLN A 111 -2.35 1.89 -13.13
CA GLN A 111 -3.58 1.23 -12.73
C GLN A 111 -4.79 2.11 -13.08
N PRO A 112 -5.88 1.53 -13.62
CA PRO A 112 -6.24 0.10 -13.59
C PRO A 112 -5.78 -0.77 -14.78
N ILE A 113 -4.83 -0.32 -15.61
CA ILE A 113 -4.37 -1.14 -16.75
C ILE A 113 -3.47 -2.29 -16.25
N ASP A 114 -3.92 -3.53 -16.40
CA ASP A 114 -3.18 -4.70 -15.93
C ASP A 114 -1.89 -4.97 -16.74
N ALA A 115 -0.93 -5.63 -16.09
CA ALA A 115 0.26 -6.15 -16.74
C ALA A 115 -0.11 -7.17 -17.83
N GLY A 116 0.64 -7.20 -18.91
CA GLY A 116 0.36 -7.98 -20.11
C GLY A 116 -0.42 -7.23 -21.19
N ALA A 117 -0.97 -6.05 -20.88
CA ALA A 117 -1.57 -5.17 -21.88
C ALA A 117 -0.50 -4.56 -22.82
N ILE A 118 -0.94 -4.22 -24.03
CA ILE A 118 -0.11 -3.56 -25.05
C ILE A 118 -0.64 -2.14 -25.28
N ILE A 119 0.09 -1.12 -24.85
CA ILE A 119 -0.27 0.29 -25.09
C ILE A 119 -0.10 0.59 -26.58
N GLN A 120 -1.15 1.12 -27.19
CA GLN A 120 -1.20 1.48 -28.61
C GLN A 120 -1.18 3.00 -28.82
N ARG A 121 -1.85 3.75 -27.94
CA ARG A 121 -1.90 5.22 -27.99
C ARG A 121 -1.98 5.82 -26.60
N VAL A 122 -1.37 6.99 -26.43
CA VAL A 122 -1.49 7.82 -25.23
C VAL A 122 -1.82 9.24 -25.68
N ARG A 123 -2.90 9.83 -25.15
CA ARG A 123 -3.36 11.18 -25.53
C ARG A 123 -3.53 11.33 -27.06
N TYR A 124 -4.16 10.32 -27.68
CA TYR A 124 -4.36 10.22 -29.14
C TYR A 124 -3.08 10.09 -29.99
N MET A 125 -1.89 10.13 -29.38
CA MET A 125 -0.62 9.93 -30.06
C MET A 125 -0.29 8.44 -30.12
N PRO A 126 0.11 7.89 -31.29
CA PRO A 126 0.53 6.51 -31.40
C PRO A 126 1.81 6.24 -30.59
N THR A 127 1.91 5.04 -30.04
CA THR A 127 3.06 4.57 -29.26
C THR A 127 3.46 3.19 -29.77
N ARG A 128 4.10 3.13 -30.95
CA ARG A 128 4.42 1.87 -31.64
C ARG A 128 5.60 1.12 -31.03
N ASN A 129 6.39 1.80 -30.21
CA ASN A 129 7.57 1.29 -29.52
C ASN A 129 7.85 2.16 -28.28
N ILE A 130 8.78 1.73 -27.44
CA ILE A 130 9.19 2.42 -26.23
C ILE A 130 9.68 3.84 -26.52
N ALA A 131 10.41 4.06 -27.62
CA ALA A 131 10.96 5.38 -27.94
C ALA A 131 9.84 6.41 -28.18
N GLU A 132 8.84 6.06 -28.98
CA GLU A 132 7.64 6.89 -29.18
C GLU A 132 6.87 7.09 -27.87
N PHE A 133 6.75 6.04 -27.05
CA PHE A 133 6.10 6.14 -25.74
C PHE A 133 6.82 7.13 -24.81
N ILE A 134 8.16 7.09 -24.73
CA ILE A 134 8.99 8.05 -23.98
C ILE A 134 8.73 9.48 -24.46
N ASP A 135 8.73 9.69 -25.78
CA ASP A 135 8.49 11.01 -26.36
C ASP A 135 7.10 11.56 -26.05
N VAL A 136 6.09 10.70 -25.96
CA VAL A 136 4.72 11.08 -25.59
C VAL A 136 4.64 11.40 -24.10
N ILE A 137 5.09 10.51 -23.21
CA ILE A 137 4.96 10.70 -21.76
C ILE A 137 5.75 11.91 -21.26
N ARG A 138 6.92 12.21 -21.82
CA ARG A 138 7.73 13.39 -21.44
C ARG A 138 7.01 14.72 -21.70
N LYS A 139 6.12 14.76 -22.69
CA LYS A 139 5.31 15.93 -23.04
C LYS A 139 4.05 16.08 -22.19
N ILE A 140 3.73 15.07 -21.38
CA ILE A 140 2.57 15.08 -20.50
C ILE A 140 3.00 15.63 -19.13
N PRO A 141 2.39 16.73 -18.66
CA PRO A 141 2.66 17.24 -17.31
C PRO A 141 2.25 16.24 -16.24
N ALA A 142 3.03 16.16 -15.15
CA ALA A 142 2.71 15.26 -14.05
C ALA A 142 1.33 15.59 -13.43
N GLY A 143 0.56 14.55 -13.11
CA GLY A 143 -0.81 14.65 -12.60
C GLY A 143 -1.89 14.80 -13.69
N THR A 144 -1.50 14.79 -14.97
CA THR A 144 -2.48 14.89 -16.06
C THR A 144 -3.20 13.56 -16.26
N ARG A 145 -4.54 13.62 -16.30
CA ARG A 145 -5.39 12.49 -16.70
C ARG A 145 -5.39 12.38 -18.23
N VAL A 146 -4.98 11.24 -18.76
CA VAL A 146 -4.90 11.01 -20.21
C VAL A 146 -5.66 9.75 -20.59
N LEU A 147 -6.32 9.81 -21.75
CA LEU A 147 -6.87 8.62 -22.39
C LEU A 147 -5.72 7.76 -22.91
N THR A 148 -5.69 6.51 -22.45
CA THR A 148 -4.74 5.50 -22.87
C THR A 148 -5.48 4.36 -23.56
N GLU A 149 -5.12 4.10 -24.81
CA GLU A 149 -5.66 3.01 -25.61
C GLU A 149 -4.70 1.83 -25.56
N PHE A 150 -5.20 0.65 -25.26
CA PHE A 150 -4.38 -0.56 -25.15
C PHE A 150 -5.13 -1.79 -25.61
N TRP A 151 -4.40 -2.78 -26.11
CA TRP A 151 -4.93 -4.08 -26.43
C TRP A 151 -4.80 -5.02 -25.21
N HIS A 152 -5.90 -5.72 -24.88
CA HIS A 152 -5.95 -6.59 -23.70
C HIS A 152 -5.87 -8.08 -24.09
N PRO A 153 -4.91 -8.86 -23.55
CA PRO A 153 -4.66 -10.25 -23.98
C PRO A 153 -5.80 -11.23 -23.75
N ILE A 154 -6.48 -11.16 -22.60
CA ILE A 154 -7.59 -12.07 -22.28
C ILE A 154 -8.84 -11.76 -23.11
N GLN A 155 -9.17 -10.48 -23.31
CA GLN A 155 -10.37 -10.06 -24.04
C GLN A 155 -10.15 -9.99 -25.57
N GLN A 156 -8.89 -10.04 -26.02
CA GLN A 156 -8.47 -9.96 -27.42
C GLN A 156 -9.03 -8.77 -28.19
N ARG A 157 -9.17 -7.62 -27.52
CA ARG A 157 -9.69 -6.38 -28.12
C ARG A 157 -9.02 -5.14 -27.53
N THR A 158 -9.08 -4.04 -28.29
CA THR A 158 -8.67 -2.73 -27.81
C THR A 158 -9.66 -2.22 -26.76
N ARG A 159 -9.10 -1.70 -25.67
CA ARG A 159 -9.76 -1.03 -24.56
C ARG A 159 -9.18 0.37 -24.36
N TYR A 160 -9.89 1.14 -23.56
CA TYR A 160 -9.58 2.52 -23.27
C TYR A 160 -9.74 2.70 -21.76
N GLU A 161 -8.75 3.32 -21.13
CA GLU A 161 -8.84 3.73 -19.73
C GLU A 161 -8.25 5.13 -19.59
N VAL A 162 -8.78 5.90 -18.63
CA VAL A 162 -8.23 7.22 -18.29
C VAL A 162 -7.27 7.04 -17.12
N VAL A 163 -5.98 7.25 -17.37
CA VAL A 163 -4.92 7.06 -16.39
C VAL A 163 -4.32 8.41 -16.00
N THR A 164 -3.98 8.59 -14.73
CA THR A 164 -3.24 9.77 -14.29
C THR A 164 -1.75 9.52 -14.45
N ILE A 165 -1.08 10.27 -15.34
CA ILE A 165 0.37 10.17 -15.52
C ILE A 165 1.05 11.00 -14.44
N ASP A 166 1.51 10.33 -13.39
CA ASP A 166 2.33 10.91 -12.34
C ASP A 166 3.35 9.87 -11.86
N PHE A 167 4.64 10.15 -12.08
CA PHE A 167 5.75 9.26 -11.71
C PHE A 167 6.56 9.83 -10.54
N GLY A 168 5.95 10.63 -9.68
CA GLY A 168 6.74 11.48 -8.81
C GLY A 168 7.41 10.77 -7.62
N TRP A 169 7.16 9.47 -7.37
CA TRP A 169 7.90 8.71 -6.34
C TRP A 169 9.31 8.36 -6.84
N SER A 170 9.44 7.96 -8.11
CA SER A 170 10.72 7.73 -8.78
C SER A 170 10.69 8.23 -10.24
N PRO A 171 10.76 9.56 -10.45
CA PRO A 171 10.43 10.21 -11.74
C PRO A 171 11.50 10.11 -12.82
N SER A 172 12.63 9.45 -12.55
CA SER A 172 13.67 9.23 -13.55
C SER A 172 13.27 8.07 -14.45
N LEU A 173 13.13 8.33 -15.74
CA LEU A 173 12.90 7.29 -16.74
C LEU A 173 14.25 6.62 -17.04
N LYS A 174 14.36 5.33 -16.79
CA LYS A 174 15.56 4.55 -17.04
C LYS A 174 15.33 3.61 -18.20
N VAL A 175 16.10 3.76 -19.27
CA VAL A 175 16.10 2.86 -20.42
C VAL A 175 17.32 1.97 -20.30
N PHE A 176 17.10 0.68 -20.10
CA PHE A 176 18.13 -0.34 -20.11
C PHE A 176 18.24 -0.87 -21.52
N ARG A 177 19.44 -0.85 -22.12
CA ARG A 177 19.71 -1.45 -23.44
C ARG A 177 20.72 -2.57 -23.29
N ARG A 178 20.40 -3.73 -23.84
CA ARG A 178 21.29 -4.90 -23.82
C ARG A 178 22.29 -4.80 -24.96
N ASP A 179 23.57 -4.87 -24.64
CA ASP A 179 24.64 -5.08 -25.61
C ASP A 179 24.59 -6.53 -26.10
N GLY A 180 24.40 -6.71 -27.41
CA GLY A 180 24.28 -8.02 -28.04
C GLY A 180 25.58 -8.85 -28.02
N MET A 181 26.75 -8.20 -27.95
CA MET A 181 28.06 -8.86 -27.92
C MET A 181 28.49 -9.22 -26.50
N THR A 182 28.35 -8.28 -25.56
CA THR A 182 28.82 -8.46 -24.18
C THR A 182 27.75 -9.04 -23.25
N GLY A 183 26.47 -8.94 -23.63
CA GLY A 183 25.32 -9.33 -22.82
C GLY A 183 25.05 -8.41 -21.63
N LYS A 184 25.80 -7.30 -21.49
CA LYS A 184 25.62 -6.30 -20.44
C LYS A 184 24.44 -5.38 -20.75
N TRP A 185 23.94 -4.72 -19.72
CA TRP A 185 22.87 -3.74 -19.83
C TRP A 185 23.41 -2.35 -19.51
N ASP A 186 23.37 -1.47 -20.48
CA ASP A 186 23.68 -0.05 -20.32
C ASP A 186 22.41 0.71 -19.94
N VAL A 187 22.56 1.74 -19.12
CA VAL A 187 21.42 2.51 -18.60
C VAL A 187 21.50 3.94 -19.10
N GLU A 188 20.50 4.35 -19.87
CA GLU A 188 20.24 5.74 -20.21
C GLU A 188 19.18 6.29 -19.26
N VAL A 189 19.42 7.47 -18.69
CA VAL A 189 18.49 8.13 -17.77
C VAL A 189 17.98 9.40 -18.40
N HIS A 190 16.67 9.50 -18.59
CA HIS A 190 16.03 10.74 -19.02
C HIS A 190 15.53 11.54 -17.80
N GLU A 191 15.60 12.87 -17.90
CA GLU A 191 15.16 13.79 -16.84
C GLU A 191 13.64 13.75 -16.60
N LYS A 192 13.24 14.28 -15.44
CA LYS A 192 11.87 14.21 -14.90
C LYS A 192 10.81 14.73 -15.88
N LEU A 193 9.60 14.19 -15.74
CA LEU A 193 8.37 14.75 -16.32
C LEU A 193 8.25 16.26 -16.08
N SER A 194 7.54 16.93 -16.99
CA SER A 194 7.17 18.34 -16.87
C SER A 194 6.45 18.63 -15.54
N ALA A 195 6.64 19.83 -15.00
CA ALA A 195 6.15 20.24 -13.68
C ALA A 195 4.65 19.95 -13.48
N THR A 196 4.29 19.56 -12.25
CA THR A 196 2.92 19.22 -11.85
C THR A 196 1.95 20.37 -12.13
N ILE A 197 0.83 20.07 -12.79
CA ILE A 197 -0.24 21.05 -12.98
C ILE A 197 -1.21 20.95 -11.80
N LYS A 198 -1.47 22.08 -11.13
CA LYS A 198 -2.63 22.21 -10.25
C LYS A 198 -3.87 22.39 -11.12
N THR A 199 -4.58 21.31 -11.38
CA THR A 199 -5.81 21.36 -12.17
C THR A 199 -6.90 22.05 -11.36
N THR A 200 -7.39 23.18 -11.86
CA THR A 200 -8.65 23.79 -11.40
C THR A 200 -9.75 23.25 -12.29
N CYS A 201 -10.78 22.65 -11.70
CA CYS A 201 -11.93 22.21 -12.47
C CYS A 201 -12.90 23.39 -12.61
N ASN A 202 -13.18 23.77 -13.86
CA ASN A 202 -14.12 24.85 -14.18
C ASN A 202 -15.56 24.33 -14.38
N VAL A 203 -15.80 23.04 -14.13
CA VAL A 203 -17.14 22.46 -14.28
C VAL A 203 -18.01 22.96 -13.15
N THR A 204 -19.04 23.73 -13.51
CA THR A 204 -20.16 24.05 -12.63
C THR A 204 -21.17 22.91 -12.75
N SER A 205 -21.16 22.00 -11.78
CA SER A 205 -22.22 21.01 -11.63
C SER A 205 -23.45 21.69 -11.02
N HIS A 206 -24.56 21.72 -11.77
CA HIS A 206 -25.87 22.02 -11.18
C HIS A 206 -26.33 20.78 -10.43
N VAL A 207 -26.61 20.91 -9.13
CA VAL A 207 -27.24 19.85 -8.33
C VAL A 207 -28.49 19.37 -9.08
N PRO A 208 -28.60 18.08 -9.43
CA PRO A 208 -29.82 17.57 -10.05
C PRO A 208 -31.00 17.89 -9.13
N SER A 209 -31.99 18.60 -9.65
CA SER A 209 -33.26 18.83 -8.94
C SER A 209 -33.91 17.46 -8.74
N ALA A 210 -33.79 16.90 -7.54
CA ALA A 210 -34.48 15.68 -7.18
C ALA A 210 -36.00 15.92 -7.32
N HIS A 211 -36.61 15.33 -8.33
CA HIS A 211 -38.06 15.23 -8.43
C HIS A 211 -38.53 14.07 -7.55
N GLY A 212 -39.03 14.39 -6.37
CA GLY A 212 -39.65 13.43 -5.45
C GLY A 212 -39.32 13.73 -3.99
N THR A 213 -40.32 13.57 -3.13
CA THR A 213 -40.35 13.89 -1.69
C THR A 213 -38.98 13.91 -0.99
N ALA A 214 -38.62 15.10 -0.51
CA ALA A 214 -37.41 15.42 0.25
C ALA A 214 -37.00 14.30 1.23
N SER A 215 -35.85 13.70 1.00
CA SER A 215 -35.14 12.94 2.03
C SER A 215 -33.78 13.59 2.25
N THR A 216 -33.46 13.84 3.51
CA THR A 216 -32.22 14.44 3.99
C THR A 216 -30.98 13.61 3.58
N VAL A 217 -31.18 12.34 3.18
CA VAL A 217 -30.16 11.44 2.61
C VAL A 217 -29.74 11.87 1.21
N ALA A 218 -30.67 12.33 0.36
CA ALA A 218 -30.35 12.82 -0.97
C ALA A 218 -29.43 14.06 -0.93
N GLU A 219 -29.59 14.89 0.10
CA GLU A 219 -28.70 16.02 0.34
C GLU A 219 -27.27 15.54 0.63
N ILE A 220 -27.07 14.65 1.62
CA ILE A 220 -25.76 14.06 1.93
C ILE A 220 -25.13 13.44 0.69
N ARG A 221 -25.91 12.68 -0.10
CA ARG A 221 -25.44 12.07 -1.35
C ARG A 221 -24.89 13.10 -2.32
N SER A 222 -25.57 14.23 -2.47
CA SER A 222 -25.21 15.25 -3.46
C SER A 222 -24.09 16.20 -3.00
N THR A 223 -23.96 16.47 -1.70
CA THR A 223 -23.05 17.51 -1.19
C THR A 223 -21.93 17.01 -0.29
N SER A 224 -22.02 15.79 0.25
CA SER A 224 -21.11 15.31 1.30
C SER A 224 -20.44 13.99 0.97
N LEU A 225 -20.96 13.21 0.01
CA LEU A 225 -20.29 12.01 -0.47
C LEU A 225 -19.31 12.32 -1.61
N VAL A 226 -18.17 11.64 -1.57
CA VAL A 226 -17.12 11.73 -2.59
C VAL A 226 -16.63 10.34 -2.94
N HIS A 227 -16.14 10.15 -4.16
CA HIS A 227 -15.45 8.92 -4.53
C HIS A 227 -13.95 9.06 -4.25
N VAL A 228 -13.35 8.04 -3.66
CA VAL A 228 -11.94 8.01 -3.28
C VAL A 228 -11.25 6.87 -4.01
N GLU A 229 -10.17 7.19 -4.71
CA GLU A 229 -9.27 6.23 -5.32
C GLU A 229 -7.91 6.29 -4.61
N CYS A 230 -7.38 5.13 -4.26
CA CYS A 230 -6.08 4.97 -3.60
C CYS A 230 -5.22 4.01 -4.45
N ARG A 231 -3.99 4.43 -4.75
CA ARG A 231 -2.99 3.63 -5.46
C ARG A 231 -1.79 3.41 -4.54
N PRO A 232 -1.69 2.26 -3.85
CA PRO A 232 -0.53 1.96 -3.01
C PRO A 232 0.74 1.86 -3.87
N GLN A 233 1.86 2.40 -3.38
CA GLN A 233 3.12 2.39 -4.13
C GLN A 233 3.69 0.98 -4.27
N SER A 234 3.68 0.20 -3.19
CA SER A 234 4.19 -1.16 -3.16
C SER A 234 3.50 -1.99 -2.07
N THR A 235 3.69 -3.31 -2.16
CA THR A 235 3.16 -4.24 -1.16
C THR A 235 3.95 -4.12 0.14
N ILE A 236 3.38 -3.41 1.10
CA ILE A 236 3.86 -3.30 2.49
C ILE A 236 2.78 -3.80 3.44
N GLU A 237 3.15 -4.21 4.66
CA GLU A 237 2.20 -4.71 5.66
C GLU A 237 1.34 -5.90 5.16
N TRP A 238 1.84 -6.63 4.16
CA TRP A 238 1.14 -7.71 3.46
C TRP A 238 -0.16 -7.28 2.75
N GLN A 239 -0.27 -6.00 2.41
CA GLN A 239 -1.36 -5.46 1.60
C GLN A 239 -0.96 -5.46 0.12
N ASP A 240 -1.85 -5.92 -0.76
CA ASP A 240 -1.58 -5.84 -2.20
C ASP A 240 -1.45 -4.38 -2.67
N ALA A 241 -0.71 -4.19 -3.76
CA ALA A 241 -0.47 -2.87 -4.34
C ALA A 241 -1.51 -2.52 -5.42
N ASN A 242 -2.71 -3.11 -5.37
CA ASN A 242 -3.76 -2.84 -6.34
C ASN A 242 -4.53 -1.56 -5.98
N MET A 243 -5.07 -0.91 -7.00
CA MET A 243 -5.89 0.29 -6.86
C MET A 243 -7.15 -0.08 -6.11
N LYS A 244 -7.47 0.70 -5.09
CA LYS A 244 -8.67 0.55 -4.27
C LYS A 244 -9.56 1.76 -4.49
N SER A 245 -10.85 1.54 -4.65
CA SER A 245 -11.84 2.60 -4.84
C SER A 245 -13.05 2.40 -3.93
N GLY A 246 -13.64 3.49 -3.47
CA GLY A 246 -14.85 3.46 -2.66
C GLY A 246 -15.32 4.86 -2.24
N LEU A 247 -16.28 4.92 -1.32
CA LEU A 247 -16.86 6.17 -0.85
C LEU A 247 -16.08 6.77 0.32
N GLY A 248 -15.99 8.10 0.30
CA GLY A 248 -15.64 8.94 1.44
C GLY A 248 -16.78 9.89 1.80
N LEU A 249 -16.77 10.35 3.05
CA LEU A 249 -17.71 11.33 3.58
C LEU A 249 -16.98 12.59 4.00
N VAL A 250 -17.35 13.74 3.45
CA VAL A 250 -16.82 15.04 3.84
C VAL A 250 -17.32 15.38 5.24
N ILE A 251 -16.38 15.49 6.19
CA ILE A 251 -16.66 15.85 7.60
C ILE A 251 -16.35 17.33 7.86
N ASP A 252 -15.33 17.88 7.18
CA ASP A 252 -15.02 19.32 7.18
C ASP A 252 -14.87 19.83 5.73
N ALA A 253 -15.90 20.52 5.22
CA ALA A 253 -15.89 21.08 3.88
C ALA A 253 -14.96 22.31 3.73
N GLN A 254 -14.65 23.03 4.81
CA GLN A 254 -13.77 24.19 4.76
C GLN A 254 -12.30 23.78 4.65
N ARG A 255 -11.93 22.70 5.35
CA ARG A 255 -10.57 22.15 5.35
C ARG A 255 -10.37 21.01 4.35
N GLY A 256 -11.45 20.49 3.76
CA GLY A 256 -11.41 19.38 2.81
C GLY A 256 -11.16 18.03 3.47
N PHE A 257 -11.59 17.84 4.73
CA PHE A 257 -11.43 16.57 5.43
C PHE A 257 -12.50 15.56 5.02
N VAL A 258 -12.06 14.36 4.70
CA VAL A 258 -12.91 13.25 4.26
C VAL A 258 -12.62 12.02 5.11
N LEU A 259 -13.67 11.49 5.74
CA LEU A 259 -13.66 10.20 6.41
C LEU A 259 -13.77 9.08 5.37
N VAL A 260 -12.85 8.11 5.42
CA VAL A 260 -12.80 6.99 4.49
C VAL A 260 -12.44 5.69 5.23
N SER A 261 -12.89 4.55 4.73
CA SER A 261 -12.46 3.25 5.25
C SER A 261 -10.99 2.99 4.93
N ARG A 262 -10.23 2.41 5.87
CA ARG A 262 -8.87 1.91 5.61
C ARG A 262 -8.84 0.75 4.62
N ALA A 263 -9.99 0.13 4.30
CA ALA A 263 -10.06 -0.81 3.18
C ALA A 263 -9.70 -0.15 1.84
N ILE A 264 -9.85 1.18 1.72
CA ILE A 264 -9.44 1.98 0.56
C ILE A 264 -8.07 2.61 0.81
N VAL A 265 -7.93 3.35 1.92
CA VAL A 265 -6.68 4.05 2.28
C VAL A 265 -6.00 3.33 3.45
N LEU A 266 -5.22 2.31 3.12
CA LEU A 266 -4.64 1.39 4.11
C LEU A 266 -3.52 1.99 4.95
N ASN A 267 -2.58 2.65 4.28
CA ASN A 267 -1.37 3.23 4.82
C ASN A 267 -1.04 4.52 4.06
N SER A 268 -0.08 5.30 4.52
CA SER A 268 0.29 6.58 3.89
C SER A 268 1.23 6.44 2.69
N PHE A 269 1.70 5.23 2.35
CA PHE A 269 2.62 4.98 1.23
C PHE A 269 1.82 4.73 -0.07
N CYS A 270 1.00 5.72 -0.44
CA CYS A 270 0.07 5.67 -1.56
C CYS A 270 -0.20 7.06 -2.17
N ASP A 271 -0.69 7.08 -3.41
CA ASP A 271 -1.30 8.26 -4.00
C ASP A 271 -2.83 8.18 -3.86
N ILE A 272 -3.46 9.29 -3.48
CA ILE A 272 -4.90 9.37 -3.24
C ILE A 272 -5.51 10.42 -4.15
N GLN A 273 -6.64 10.06 -4.78
CA GLN A 273 -7.48 10.97 -5.55
C GLN A 273 -8.89 10.98 -4.97
N VAL A 274 -9.46 12.18 -4.87
CA VAL A 274 -10.85 12.40 -4.45
C VAL A 274 -11.61 13.02 -5.60
N THR A 275 -12.71 12.38 -5.99
CA THR A 275 -13.67 12.91 -6.96
C THR A 275 -14.86 13.50 -6.22
N VAL A 276 -15.02 14.82 -6.33
CA VAL A 276 -16.11 15.58 -5.72
C VAL A 276 -17.21 15.81 -6.75
N ALA A 277 -18.46 15.49 -6.38
CA ALA A 277 -19.66 15.66 -7.20
C ALA A 277 -19.50 15.12 -8.64
N ASP A 278 -18.81 13.98 -8.79
CA ASP A 278 -18.51 13.28 -10.05
C ASP A 278 -17.93 14.16 -11.17
N SER A 279 -17.35 15.31 -10.82
CA SER A 279 -16.95 16.34 -11.78
C SER A 279 -15.56 16.91 -11.51
N VAL A 280 -15.07 16.86 -10.27
CA VAL A 280 -13.79 17.46 -9.87
C VAL A 280 -12.89 16.39 -9.24
N VAL A 281 -11.79 16.05 -9.91
CA VAL A 281 -10.79 15.10 -9.38
C VAL A 281 -9.61 15.86 -8.79
N LEU A 282 -9.29 15.62 -7.53
CA LEU A 282 -8.24 16.31 -6.78
C LEU A 282 -7.28 15.31 -6.12
N PRO A 283 -5.98 15.63 -6.05
CA PRO A 283 -5.07 14.88 -5.19
C PRO A 283 -5.43 15.10 -3.71
N ALA A 284 -5.25 14.08 -2.89
CA ALA A 284 -5.43 14.15 -1.45
C ALA A 284 -4.24 13.51 -0.72
N SER A 285 -4.11 13.85 0.56
CA SER A 285 -3.09 13.29 1.45
C SER A 285 -3.72 12.73 2.71
N VAL A 286 -3.09 11.73 3.30
CA VAL A 286 -3.49 11.18 4.60
C VAL A 286 -3.25 12.23 5.70
N LYS A 287 -4.30 12.62 6.44
CA LYS A 287 -4.19 13.45 7.64
C LYS A 287 -4.13 12.60 8.91
N CYS A 288 -4.90 11.50 8.94
CA CYS A 288 -4.98 10.60 10.09
C CYS A 288 -5.28 9.17 9.62
N LEU A 289 -4.58 8.18 10.19
CA LEU A 289 -4.91 6.76 10.04
C LEU A 289 -5.28 6.21 11.40
N HIS A 290 -6.49 5.69 11.56
CA HIS A 290 -6.85 5.10 12.84
C HIS A 290 -6.26 3.68 12.95
N PRO A 291 -5.39 3.39 13.92
CA PRO A 291 -4.59 2.16 14.01
C PRO A 291 -5.39 0.84 14.16
N TRP A 292 -6.59 0.85 14.77
CA TRP A 292 -7.39 -0.38 14.93
C TRP A 292 -8.89 -0.31 14.59
N HIS A 293 -9.48 0.87 14.35
CA HIS A 293 -10.89 1.02 13.94
C HIS A 293 -11.08 1.07 12.41
N HIS A 294 -10.02 0.81 11.62
CA HIS A 294 -10.07 0.65 10.16
C HIS A 294 -10.73 1.81 9.39
N TRP A 295 -10.52 3.03 9.86
CA TRP A 295 -10.88 4.25 9.14
C TRP A 295 -9.70 5.22 9.10
N ALA A 296 -9.76 6.15 8.17
CA ALA A 296 -8.77 7.18 7.92
C ALA A 296 -9.46 8.51 7.63
N ILE A 297 -8.76 9.60 7.91
CA ILE A 297 -9.14 10.94 7.47
C ILE A 297 -8.11 11.40 6.46
N ILE A 298 -8.57 11.73 5.26
CA ILE A 298 -7.77 12.30 4.19
C ILE A 298 -8.14 13.77 3.99
N CYS A 299 -7.26 14.51 3.33
CA CYS A 299 -7.41 15.94 3.11
C CYS A 299 -7.14 16.27 1.64
N TYR A 300 -8.06 16.99 1.00
CA TYR A 300 -7.89 17.60 -0.32
C TYR A 300 -7.91 19.14 -0.21
N ASP A 301 -7.38 19.85 -1.21
CA ASP A 301 -7.40 21.32 -1.22
C ASP A 301 -8.81 21.85 -1.57
N ALA A 302 -9.56 22.24 -0.54
CA ALA A 302 -10.93 22.75 -0.68
C ALA A 302 -11.03 24.01 -1.56
N ASN A 303 -9.96 24.80 -1.69
CA ASN A 303 -9.96 26.03 -2.50
C ASN A 303 -10.06 25.75 -4.01
N LEU A 304 -9.76 24.52 -4.43
CA LEU A 304 -9.85 24.08 -5.82
C LEU A 304 -11.25 23.62 -6.21
N VAL A 305 -12.16 23.48 -5.23
CA VAL A 305 -13.55 23.06 -5.45
C VAL A 305 -14.46 24.26 -5.62
N ARG A 306 -15.24 24.28 -6.70
CA ARG A 306 -16.25 25.32 -6.99
C ARG A 306 -17.70 24.83 -6.89
N VAL A 307 -17.89 23.52 -6.74
CA VAL A 307 -19.22 22.91 -6.55
C VAL A 307 -19.63 22.99 -5.07
N PRO A 308 -20.93 23.04 -4.76
CA PRO A 308 -21.39 23.05 -3.37
C PRO A 308 -21.00 21.75 -2.64
N VAL A 309 -20.20 21.88 -1.59
CA VAL A 309 -19.83 20.78 -0.68
C VAL A 309 -20.28 21.14 0.74
N ARG A 310 -20.83 20.19 1.49
CA ARG A 310 -21.28 20.37 2.87
C ARG A 310 -20.63 19.34 3.79
N SER A 311 -20.31 19.78 5.01
CA SER A 311 -19.92 18.88 6.09
C SER A 311 -21.10 18.02 6.52
N ALA A 312 -20.91 16.71 6.56
CA ALA A 312 -21.88 15.80 7.16
C ALA A 312 -21.82 15.88 8.69
N ARG A 313 -22.98 15.81 9.33
CA ARG A 313 -23.07 15.82 10.80
C ARG A 313 -22.91 14.39 11.34
N LEU A 314 -21.81 14.14 12.03
CA LEU A 314 -21.59 12.88 12.75
C LEU A 314 -22.41 12.86 14.06
N SER A 315 -22.95 11.69 14.43
CA SER A 315 -23.65 11.52 15.70
C SER A 315 -22.64 11.46 16.86
N THR A 316 -22.97 12.12 17.97
CA THR A 316 -22.26 12.00 19.25
C THR A 316 -22.94 11.01 20.20
N GLU A 317 -24.09 10.45 19.78
CA GLU A 317 -24.87 9.48 20.55
C GLU A 317 -24.61 8.05 20.07
N ASP A 318 -24.79 7.11 20.99
CA ASP A 318 -24.65 5.68 20.72
C ASP A 318 -25.77 5.15 19.82
N ILE A 319 -25.38 4.39 18.79
CA ILE A 319 -26.34 3.69 17.95
C ILE A 319 -26.99 2.54 18.73
N SER A 320 -28.31 2.43 18.63
CA SER A 320 -29.10 1.48 19.42
C SER A 320 -29.66 0.34 18.58
N GLN A 321 -29.81 -0.85 19.19
CA GLN A 321 -30.48 -1.98 18.55
C GLN A 321 -31.93 -1.63 18.19
N GLY A 322 -32.36 -1.97 16.97
CA GLY A 322 -33.69 -1.66 16.44
C GLY A 322 -33.82 -0.25 15.85
N GLN A 323 -32.80 0.60 15.96
CA GLN A 323 -32.81 1.94 15.38
C GLN A 323 -32.95 1.86 13.86
N LYS A 324 -33.90 2.63 13.32
CA LYS A 324 -34.12 2.77 11.87
C LYS A 324 -33.05 3.67 11.28
N ILE A 325 -32.43 3.19 10.21
CA ILE A 325 -31.34 3.88 9.51
C ILE A 325 -31.47 3.65 8.00
N THR A 326 -30.82 4.48 7.21
CA THR A 326 -30.62 4.27 5.78
C THR A 326 -29.15 3.92 5.57
N PHE A 327 -28.90 2.77 4.95
CA PHE A 327 -27.57 2.40 4.49
C PHE A 327 -27.33 3.06 3.14
N VAL A 328 -26.22 3.79 3.01
CA VAL A 328 -25.75 4.35 1.74
C VAL A 328 -24.35 3.81 1.47
N GLY A 329 -24.19 3.11 0.36
CA GLY A 329 -22.94 2.43 0.00
C GLY A 329 -22.59 2.61 -1.47
N CYS A 330 -21.44 2.06 -1.86
CA CYS A 330 -21.01 1.97 -3.24
C CYS A 330 -20.82 0.52 -3.63
N ASP A 331 -21.42 0.14 -4.74
CA ASP A 331 -21.32 -1.21 -5.28
C ASP A 331 -19.99 -1.41 -6.05
N GLY A 332 -19.82 -2.58 -6.67
CA GLY A 332 -18.61 -2.91 -7.43
C GLY A 332 -18.43 -2.13 -8.73
N SER A 333 -19.44 -1.38 -9.18
CA SER A 333 -19.39 -0.55 -10.39
C SER A 333 -19.03 0.91 -10.12
N GLY A 334 -18.99 1.32 -8.85
CA GLY A 334 -18.76 2.72 -8.47
C GLY A 334 -20.05 3.50 -8.20
N GLU A 335 -21.22 2.88 -8.37
CA GLU A 335 -22.50 3.55 -8.23
C GLU A 335 -22.95 3.61 -6.76
N ILE A 336 -23.54 4.75 -6.38
CA ILE A 336 -24.09 4.96 -5.05
C ILE A 336 -25.46 4.29 -4.95
N VAL A 337 -25.57 3.33 -4.04
CA VAL A 337 -26.80 2.59 -3.76
C VAL A 337 -27.28 2.87 -2.33
N GLU A 338 -28.59 2.85 -2.13
CA GLU A 338 -29.21 3.12 -0.84
C GLU A 338 -30.31 2.11 -0.50
N ALA A 339 -30.43 1.77 0.79
CA ALA A 339 -31.54 0.97 1.30
C ALA A 339 -31.90 1.36 2.74
N SER A 340 -33.20 1.51 3.00
CA SER A 340 -33.70 1.62 4.37
C SER A 340 -33.53 0.28 5.11
N THR A 341 -33.02 0.33 6.34
CA THR A 341 -32.77 -0.85 7.17
C THR A 341 -32.88 -0.49 8.66
N SER A 342 -32.60 -1.44 9.53
CA SER A 342 -32.49 -1.23 10.97
C SER A 342 -31.29 -1.96 11.54
N VAL A 343 -30.78 -1.43 12.64
CA VAL A 343 -29.71 -2.08 13.40
C VAL A 343 -30.24 -3.37 14.01
N THR A 344 -29.72 -4.52 13.57
CA THR A 344 -30.14 -5.82 14.09
C THR A 344 -29.51 -6.09 15.44
N LYS A 345 -28.24 -5.72 15.60
CA LYS A 345 -27.48 -5.96 16.82
C LYS A 345 -26.26 -5.04 16.93
N VAL A 346 -25.96 -4.64 18.17
CA VAL A 346 -24.68 -4.04 18.55
C VAL A 346 -23.93 -5.05 19.41
N ILE A 347 -22.85 -5.60 18.87
CA ILE A 347 -22.08 -6.67 19.50
C ILE A 347 -20.77 -6.08 20.02
N ALA A 348 -20.56 -6.16 21.33
CA ALA A 348 -19.23 -5.93 21.93
C ALA A 348 -18.29 -7.05 21.46
N HIS A 349 -17.56 -6.79 20.38
CA HIS A 349 -16.85 -7.83 19.65
C HIS A 349 -15.35 -7.72 19.88
N GLY A 350 -14.84 -8.56 20.77
CA GLY A 350 -13.41 -8.62 21.07
C GLY A 350 -12.56 -9.39 20.05
N LEU A 351 -13.15 -10.16 19.13
CA LEU A 351 -12.40 -11.20 18.42
C LEU A 351 -12.74 -11.43 16.94
N GLU A 352 -11.97 -10.85 16.04
CA GLU A 352 -11.82 -11.43 14.70
C GLU A 352 -10.81 -12.60 14.73
N PRO A 353 -11.12 -13.78 14.15
CA PRO A 353 -10.20 -14.91 14.13
C PRO A 353 -8.90 -14.55 13.41
N LEU A 354 -7.78 -14.97 13.99
CA LEU A 354 -6.48 -14.87 13.35
C LEU A 354 -6.45 -15.76 12.10
N CYS A 355 -6.41 -15.14 10.93
CA CYS A 355 -5.98 -15.86 9.72
C CYS A 355 -4.48 -15.68 9.54
N LEU A 356 -3.72 -16.67 10.00
CA LEU A 356 -2.28 -16.86 9.76
C LEU A 356 -1.88 -16.71 8.29
N CYS A 357 -2.81 -16.98 7.37
CA CYS A 357 -2.57 -16.93 5.94
C CYS A 357 -2.44 -15.50 5.40
N LEU A 358 -2.91 -14.49 6.13
CA LEU A 358 -3.15 -13.16 5.56
C LEU A 358 -2.50 -12.00 6.28
N LEU A 359 -2.12 -12.09 7.57
CA LEU A 359 -1.43 -11.00 8.29
C LEU A 359 -2.03 -9.58 8.09
N THR A 360 -3.31 -9.48 7.72
CA THR A 360 -4.02 -8.24 7.42
C THR A 360 -4.31 -7.47 8.71
N ALA A 361 -4.63 -6.18 8.59
CA ALA A 361 -4.90 -5.33 9.74
C ALA A 361 -6.06 -5.91 10.57
N ARG A 362 -5.80 -6.16 11.86
CA ARG A 362 -6.73 -6.84 12.77
C ARG A 362 -7.55 -5.84 13.59
N LEU A 363 -8.87 -5.96 13.53
CA LEU A 363 -9.78 -5.20 14.39
C LEU A 363 -9.83 -5.87 15.76
N ILE A 364 -9.42 -5.12 16.79
CA ILE A 364 -9.51 -5.55 18.19
C ILE A 364 -10.22 -4.48 19.00
N ASN A 365 -10.93 -4.92 20.02
CA ASN A 365 -11.66 -4.05 20.94
C ASN A 365 -12.61 -3.08 20.22
N ILE A 366 -13.48 -3.61 19.35
CA ILE A 366 -14.46 -2.80 18.63
C ILE A 366 -15.89 -3.20 18.96
N ASP A 367 -16.79 -2.23 18.93
CA ASP A 367 -18.22 -2.47 18.89
C ASP A 367 -18.66 -2.66 17.45
N ARG A 368 -19.19 -3.85 17.12
CA ARG A 368 -19.69 -4.18 15.79
C ARG A 368 -21.18 -3.90 15.69
N ILE A 369 -21.56 -3.20 14.64
CA ILE A 369 -22.96 -2.93 14.31
C ILE A 369 -23.35 -3.81 13.13
N GLU A 370 -24.37 -4.64 13.34
CA GLU A 370 -24.98 -5.46 12.30
C GLU A 370 -26.29 -4.82 11.83
N VAL A 371 -26.57 -4.94 10.53
CA VAL A 371 -27.75 -4.36 9.87
C VAL A 371 -28.43 -5.38 8.95
N GLU A 372 -29.73 -5.24 8.74
CA GLU A 372 -30.57 -6.17 7.97
C GLU A 372 -30.59 -5.86 6.46
N ALA A 373 -29.51 -5.32 5.90
CA ALA A 373 -29.51 -4.85 4.51
C ALA A 373 -29.00 -5.91 3.53
N ALA A 374 -29.76 -6.25 2.49
CA ALA A 374 -29.30 -7.12 1.39
C ALA A 374 -28.08 -6.52 0.66
N LEU A 375 -28.07 -5.19 0.45
CA LEU A 375 -26.98 -4.43 -0.17
C LEU A 375 -25.66 -4.46 0.62
N SER A 376 -25.71 -4.86 1.90
CA SER A 376 -24.52 -4.99 2.75
C SER A 376 -23.50 -5.97 2.15
N ASN A 377 -23.95 -6.96 1.36
CA ASN A 377 -23.13 -7.97 0.69
C ASN A 377 -22.60 -7.56 -0.70
N GLU A 378 -23.04 -6.43 -1.23
CA GLU A 378 -22.56 -5.89 -2.52
C GLU A 378 -21.60 -4.71 -2.33
N CYS A 379 -21.78 -3.93 -1.26
CA CYS A 379 -20.99 -2.72 -0.99
C CYS A 379 -19.74 -2.98 -0.14
N ASN A 380 -18.58 -2.46 -0.58
CA ASN A 380 -17.33 -2.53 0.19
C ASN A 380 -17.09 -1.29 1.08
N THR A 381 -17.81 -0.21 0.84
CA THR A 381 -17.77 1.03 1.62
C THR A 381 -19.17 1.60 1.76
N GLY A 382 -19.42 2.35 2.84
CA GLY A 382 -20.71 3.00 3.04
C GLY A 382 -20.85 3.64 4.42
N PHE A 383 -22.02 4.22 4.68
CA PHE A 383 -22.34 4.95 5.88
C PHE A 383 -23.78 4.62 6.33
N PHE A 384 -24.02 4.71 7.64
CA PHE A 384 -25.36 4.65 8.21
C PHE A 384 -25.87 6.06 8.47
N ILE A 385 -27.05 6.38 7.95
CA ILE A 385 -27.65 7.71 8.04
C ILE A 385 -29.01 7.59 8.74
N ALA A 386 -29.23 8.36 9.79
CA ALA A 386 -30.53 8.44 10.45
C ALA A 386 -31.52 9.28 9.63
N THR A 387 -32.79 9.24 10.02
CA THR A 387 -33.86 9.98 9.32
C THR A 387 -33.68 11.50 9.35
N ASP A 388 -32.89 12.02 10.30
CA ASP A 388 -32.56 13.44 10.46
C ASP A 388 -31.27 13.86 9.72
N ALA A 389 -30.71 12.99 8.86
CA ALA A 389 -29.39 13.14 8.22
C ALA A 389 -28.19 13.23 9.15
N THR A 390 -28.29 12.73 10.37
CA THR A 390 -27.08 12.46 11.15
C THR A 390 -26.44 11.16 10.67
N VAL A 391 -25.14 11.18 10.44
CA VAL A 391 -24.37 9.97 10.14
C VAL A 391 -24.09 9.24 11.45
N GLN A 392 -24.62 8.04 11.58
CA GLN A 392 -24.60 7.22 12.78
C GLN A 392 -23.37 6.30 12.83
N GLY A 393 -22.80 5.95 11.68
CA GLY A 393 -21.65 5.05 11.63
C GLY A 393 -21.06 4.86 10.23
N LEU A 394 -19.90 4.21 10.20
CA LEU A 394 -19.17 3.84 8.99
C LEU A 394 -19.27 2.34 8.74
N TRP A 395 -19.48 1.95 7.48
CA TRP A 395 -19.46 0.56 7.04
C TRP A 395 -18.04 0.09 6.68
N ILE A 396 -17.62 -1.02 7.26
CA ILE A 396 -16.30 -1.60 7.07
C ILE A 396 -16.45 -2.97 6.41
N ALA A 397 -15.82 -3.13 5.24
CA ALA A 397 -15.64 -4.42 4.60
C ALA A 397 -14.17 -4.83 4.67
N PRO A 398 -13.82 -5.87 5.48
CA PRO A 398 -12.48 -6.43 5.48
C PRO A 398 -12.07 -6.95 4.09
N GLU A 399 -10.75 -7.01 3.85
CA GLU A 399 -10.18 -7.42 2.57
C GLU A 399 -10.63 -8.83 2.15
N ARG A 400 -10.81 -9.03 0.83
CA ARG A 400 -11.41 -10.24 0.22
C ARG A 400 -10.76 -11.56 0.64
N ALA A 401 -9.49 -11.51 0.99
CA ALA A 401 -8.73 -12.69 1.36
C ALA A 401 -9.18 -13.26 2.72
N CYS A 402 -9.79 -12.44 3.60
CA CYS A 402 -10.22 -12.86 4.94
C CYS A 402 -11.26 -13.99 4.88
N PRO A 403 -11.04 -15.13 5.58
CA PRO A 403 -11.93 -16.29 5.52
C PRO A 403 -13.32 -15.99 6.10
N ASN A 404 -13.42 -15.06 7.05
CA ASN A 404 -14.69 -14.56 7.58
C ASN A 404 -14.97 -13.17 6.97
N LYS A 405 -15.69 -13.16 5.86
CA LYS A 405 -16.11 -11.95 5.11
C LYS A 405 -17.21 -11.16 5.83
N HIS A 406 -17.14 -11.03 7.15
CA HIS A 406 -18.18 -10.35 7.90
C HIS A 406 -17.93 -8.85 7.82
N ARG A 407 -18.78 -8.19 7.04
CA ARG A 407 -18.85 -6.74 6.97
C ARG A 407 -19.69 -6.25 8.14
N PHE A 408 -19.32 -5.14 8.71
CA PHE A 408 -19.97 -4.59 9.89
C PHE A 408 -19.82 -3.08 9.91
N GLY A 409 -20.67 -2.40 10.67
CA GLY A 409 -20.49 -0.99 10.93
C GLY A 409 -19.79 -0.70 12.24
N ILE A 410 -19.21 0.49 12.33
CA ILE A 410 -18.65 1.07 13.56
C ILE A 410 -19.36 2.39 13.89
N ASN A 411 -19.43 2.73 15.18
CA ASN A 411 -20.09 3.94 15.63
C ASN A 411 -19.32 5.21 15.20
N SER A 412 -20.05 6.26 14.85
CA SER A 412 -19.53 7.59 14.52
C SER A 412 -19.10 8.42 15.73
N GLN A 413 -19.53 8.10 16.95
CA GLN A 413 -19.29 8.91 18.16
C GLN A 413 -17.82 9.26 18.39
N GLU A 414 -16.91 8.28 18.33
CA GLU A 414 -15.48 8.53 18.53
C GLU A 414 -14.87 9.33 17.38
N ILE A 415 -15.40 9.13 16.16
CA ILE A 415 -14.96 9.88 14.98
C ILE A 415 -15.40 11.34 15.11
N ALA A 416 -16.61 11.61 15.63
CA ALA A 416 -17.11 12.95 15.88
C ALA A 416 -16.22 13.73 16.88
N ALA A 417 -15.79 13.07 17.95
CA ALA A 417 -14.87 13.68 18.92
C ALA A 417 -13.48 14.00 18.32
N ILE A 418 -13.02 13.18 17.37
CA ILE A 418 -11.76 13.41 16.66
C ILE A 418 -11.91 14.53 15.62
N ASP A 419 -13.03 14.59 14.93
CA ASP A 419 -13.35 15.65 13.97
C ASP A 419 -13.38 17.04 14.65
N GLU A 420 -13.93 17.13 15.86
CA GLU A 420 -13.92 18.36 16.64
C GLU A 420 -12.48 18.80 16.99
N LYS A 421 -11.63 17.87 17.45
CA LYS A 421 -10.21 18.15 17.74
C LYS A 421 -9.45 18.59 16.47
N LEU A 422 -9.70 17.92 15.35
CA LEU A 422 -9.12 18.28 14.06
C LEU A 422 -9.58 19.66 13.60
N SER A 423 -10.85 20.01 13.82
CA SER A 423 -11.42 21.34 13.57
C SER A 423 -10.79 22.41 14.45
N GLN A 424 -10.24 22.07 15.62
CA GLN A 424 -9.47 22.98 16.47
C GLN A 424 -7.98 23.09 16.05
N GLY A 425 -7.54 22.30 15.07
CA GLY A 425 -6.15 22.28 14.61
C GLY A 425 -5.22 21.47 15.51
N VAL A 426 -5.78 20.62 16.37
CA VAL A 426 -5.02 19.71 17.24
C VAL A 426 -4.56 18.51 16.42
N ASP A 427 -3.27 18.17 16.49
CA ASP A 427 -2.77 16.95 15.89
C ASP A 427 -3.23 15.72 16.68
N ILE A 428 -3.73 14.72 15.96
CA ILE A 428 -4.34 13.53 16.56
C ILE A 428 -3.26 12.48 16.78
N SER A 429 -3.12 12.05 18.03
CA SER A 429 -2.31 10.90 18.42
C SER A 429 -3.20 9.88 19.13
N PHE A 430 -3.00 8.61 18.82
CA PHE A 430 -3.75 7.53 19.41
C PHE A 430 -2.97 6.87 20.54
N TRP A 431 -3.66 6.67 21.65
CA TRP A 431 -3.15 6.07 22.86
C TRP A 431 -4.12 5.00 23.32
N ARG A 432 -3.62 3.93 23.93
CA ARG A 432 -4.49 2.88 24.47
C ARG A 432 -3.84 2.10 25.58
N LEU A 433 -4.67 1.45 26.39
CA LEU A 433 -4.21 0.37 27.24
C LEU A 433 -3.71 -0.81 26.37
N PRO A 434 -2.54 -1.39 26.69
CA PRO A 434 -1.89 -2.44 25.89
C PRO A 434 -2.54 -3.82 26.11
N LEU A 435 -3.85 -3.89 25.91
CA LEU A 435 -4.70 -5.05 26.17
C LEU A 435 -5.69 -5.33 25.04
N GLU A 436 -5.88 -6.62 24.76
CA GLU A 436 -6.88 -7.16 23.85
C GLU A 436 -7.93 -7.86 24.68
N LEU A 437 -9.19 -7.52 24.45
CA LEU A 437 -10.33 -8.00 25.20
C LEU A 437 -11.05 -9.10 24.45
N GLN A 438 -11.58 -10.05 25.22
CA GLN A 438 -12.50 -11.07 24.76
C GLN A 438 -13.80 -10.95 25.54
N SER A 439 -14.92 -11.07 24.82
CA SER A 439 -16.24 -11.09 25.42
C SER A 439 -16.56 -12.50 25.95
N VAL A 440 -16.86 -12.60 27.25
CA VAL A 440 -17.10 -13.87 27.97
C VAL A 440 -18.50 -13.85 28.57
N LYS A 441 -19.21 -14.99 28.54
CA LYS A 441 -20.56 -15.10 29.08
C LYS A 441 -20.54 -14.98 30.60
N ILE A 442 -21.58 -14.38 31.18
CA ILE A 442 -21.69 -14.23 32.64
C ILE A 442 -21.63 -15.57 33.38
N THR A 443 -22.11 -16.68 32.80
CA THR A 443 -22.00 -18.02 33.41
C THR A 443 -20.55 -18.41 33.67
N ASP A 444 -19.66 -18.10 32.73
CA ASP A 444 -18.24 -18.44 32.84
C ASP A 444 -17.53 -17.44 33.76
N ILE A 445 -17.94 -16.17 33.72
CA ILE A 445 -17.46 -15.10 34.63
C ILE A 445 -17.79 -15.43 36.10
N GLN A 446 -19.00 -15.94 36.37
CA GLN A 446 -19.41 -16.43 37.69
C GLN A 446 -18.51 -17.58 38.15
N ALA A 447 -18.24 -18.55 37.26
CA ALA A 447 -17.32 -19.65 37.56
C ALA A 447 -15.87 -19.20 37.78
N MET A 448 -15.47 -18.05 37.20
CA MET A 448 -14.16 -17.42 37.43
C MET A 448 -14.07 -16.63 38.74
N GLY A 449 -15.17 -16.52 39.51
CA GLY A 449 -15.18 -15.95 40.86
C GLY A 449 -15.46 -14.46 40.95
N VAL A 450 -15.98 -13.82 39.89
CA VAL A 450 -16.39 -12.40 39.97
C VAL A 450 -17.62 -12.25 40.88
N SER A 451 -17.64 -11.22 41.72
CA SER A 451 -18.74 -11.00 42.66
C SER A 451 -20.07 -10.76 41.94
N THR A 452 -21.16 -11.20 42.58
CA THR A 452 -22.53 -11.00 42.08
C THR A 452 -22.90 -9.53 41.98
N GLU A 453 -22.32 -8.67 42.82
CA GLU A 453 -22.50 -7.23 42.77
C GLU A 453 -22.04 -6.63 41.43
N TRP A 454 -20.83 -6.97 40.98
CA TRP A 454 -20.31 -6.50 39.69
C TRP A 454 -21.12 -7.06 38.52
N ILE A 455 -21.50 -8.33 38.58
CA ILE A 455 -22.33 -8.97 37.56
C ILE A 455 -23.68 -8.26 37.43
N ASN A 456 -24.33 -7.94 38.56
CA ASN A 456 -25.62 -7.24 38.57
C ASN A 456 -25.51 -5.81 38.01
N LYS A 457 -24.41 -5.09 38.29
CA LYS A 457 -24.14 -3.78 37.68
C LYS A 457 -24.09 -3.86 36.15
N VAL A 458 -23.36 -4.84 35.60
CA VAL A 458 -23.29 -5.01 34.14
C VAL A 458 -24.63 -5.44 33.54
N LEU A 459 -25.37 -6.34 34.21
CA LEU A 459 -26.70 -6.78 33.76
C LEU A 459 -27.75 -5.68 33.75
N ALA A 460 -27.58 -4.64 34.57
CA ALA A 460 -28.47 -3.48 34.57
C ALA A 460 -28.28 -2.60 33.32
N GLU A 461 -27.07 -2.56 32.75
CA GLU A 461 -26.75 -1.75 31.57
C GLU A 461 -26.80 -2.54 30.26
N ARG A 462 -26.61 -3.87 30.29
CA ARG A 462 -26.52 -4.71 29.08
C ARG A 462 -27.41 -5.93 29.10
N SER A 463 -28.09 -6.16 27.97
CA SER A 463 -28.94 -7.32 27.72
C SER A 463 -28.19 -8.54 27.15
N ASP A 464 -26.96 -8.37 26.66
CA ASP A 464 -26.19 -9.44 25.99
C ASP A 464 -25.46 -10.40 26.96
N ARG A 465 -25.53 -10.11 28.27
CA ARG A 465 -25.06 -10.95 29.38
C ARG A 465 -23.59 -11.37 29.26
N ARG A 466 -22.72 -10.42 28.91
CA ARG A 466 -21.29 -10.64 28.71
C ARG A 466 -20.45 -9.59 29.42
N MET A 467 -19.23 -9.97 29.80
CA MET A 467 -18.20 -9.09 30.36
C MET A 467 -16.90 -9.23 29.57
N LEU A 468 -15.96 -8.30 29.77
CA LEU A 468 -14.72 -8.22 29.02
C LEU A 468 -13.54 -8.75 29.84
N MET A 469 -12.86 -9.74 29.26
CA MET A 469 -11.69 -10.38 29.85
C MET A 469 -10.45 -10.11 29.00
N VAL A 470 -9.32 -9.83 29.64
CA VAL A 470 -8.02 -9.67 28.99
C VAL A 470 -7.61 -11.00 28.37
N LYS A 471 -7.53 -11.03 27.05
CA LYS A 471 -7.05 -12.17 26.28
C LYS A 471 -5.54 -12.12 26.06
N ARG A 472 -5.01 -10.92 25.81
CA ARG A 472 -3.61 -10.71 25.43
C ARG A 472 -3.15 -9.32 25.84
N THR A 473 -1.85 -9.17 26.06
CA THR A 473 -1.17 -7.89 26.34
C THR A 473 0.07 -7.75 25.47
N TRP A 474 0.53 -6.52 25.18
CA TRP A 474 1.70 -6.29 24.29
C TRP A 474 2.63 -5.16 24.73
N SER A 475 2.66 -4.83 26.02
CA SER A 475 3.53 -3.78 26.54
C SER A 475 4.93 -4.27 26.84
N GLN A 476 5.93 -3.42 26.59
CA GLN A 476 7.27 -3.54 27.19
C GLN A 476 7.25 -3.18 28.68
N VAL A 477 6.20 -2.50 29.14
CA VAL A 477 5.99 -2.21 30.56
C VAL A 477 5.54 -3.50 31.24
N PRO A 478 6.35 -4.08 32.13
CA PRO A 478 6.04 -5.36 32.74
C PRO A 478 4.77 -5.27 33.61
N HIS A 479 3.92 -6.28 33.57
CA HIS A 479 2.93 -6.62 34.61
C HIS A 479 1.77 -5.65 34.90
N GLN A 480 1.36 -4.73 33.99
CA GLN A 480 0.14 -3.95 34.22
C GLN A 480 -1.11 -4.85 34.23
N PHE A 481 -1.27 -5.66 33.18
CA PHE A 481 -2.39 -6.60 33.03
C PHE A 481 -1.89 -8.03 32.86
N GLN A 482 -2.71 -9.00 33.26
CA GLN A 482 -2.48 -10.42 33.06
C GLN A 482 -3.59 -11.03 32.21
N VAL A 483 -3.23 -12.08 31.47
CA VAL A 483 -4.21 -12.87 30.72
C VAL A 483 -5.22 -13.45 31.71
N ARG A 484 -6.51 -13.32 31.39
CA ARG A 484 -7.70 -13.65 32.22
C ARG A 484 -8.13 -12.63 33.26
N ASP A 485 -7.50 -11.46 33.34
CA ASP A 485 -8.06 -10.35 34.13
C ASP A 485 -9.44 -9.97 33.57
N ILE A 486 -10.47 -9.88 34.41
CA ILE A 486 -11.79 -9.42 34.00
C ILE A 486 -11.91 -7.94 34.34
N LEU A 487 -12.09 -7.08 33.35
CA LEU A 487 -12.19 -5.63 33.57
C LEU A 487 -13.57 -5.28 34.15
N LEU A 488 -13.56 -4.50 35.23
CA LEU A 488 -14.78 -4.11 35.96
C LEU A 488 -15.05 -2.62 35.80
N SER A 489 -14.06 -1.77 36.07
CA SER A 489 -14.18 -0.32 35.87
C SER A 489 -12.87 0.33 35.44
N LEU A 490 -12.99 1.48 34.77
CA LEU A 490 -11.90 2.36 34.37
C LEU A 490 -12.24 3.78 34.87
N ASN A 491 -11.36 4.36 35.69
CA ASN A 491 -11.54 5.69 36.29
C ASN A 491 -12.91 5.85 36.98
N GLY A 492 -13.36 4.78 37.64
CA GLY A 492 -14.67 4.71 38.33
C GLY A 492 -15.88 4.46 37.42
N LYS A 493 -15.73 4.49 36.09
CA LYS A 493 -16.80 4.16 35.13
C LYS A 493 -16.83 2.65 34.88
N LEU A 494 -18.03 2.06 34.89
CA LEU A 494 -18.23 0.64 34.59
C LEU A 494 -17.75 0.32 33.16
N VAL A 495 -16.97 -0.75 33.01
CA VAL A 495 -16.50 -1.22 31.70
C VAL A 495 -17.48 -2.26 31.17
N THR A 496 -18.22 -1.91 30.12
CA THR A 496 -19.23 -2.79 29.53
C THR A 496 -19.00 -3.01 28.03
N ARG A 497 -18.25 -2.11 27.38
CA ARG A 497 -17.89 -2.14 25.96
C ARG A 497 -16.38 -2.00 25.78
N PRO A 498 -15.84 -2.50 24.66
CA PRO A 498 -14.46 -2.21 24.29
C PRO A 498 -14.18 -0.71 24.13
N SER A 499 -15.16 0.09 23.71
CA SER A 499 -15.05 1.55 23.66
C SER A 499 -14.88 2.21 25.04
N ASP A 500 -15.34 1.57 26.13
CA ASP A 500 -15.15 2.09 27.50
C ASP A 500 -13.69 2.05 27.96
N VAL A 501 -12.80 1.35 27.25
CA VAL A 501 -11.36 1.29 27.57
C VAL A 501 -10.49 2.13 26.64
N ASN A 502 -11.10 2.96 25.79
CA ASN A 502 -10.37 3.90 24.95
C ASN A 502 -9.85 5.06 25.80
N VAL A 503 -8.56 5.36 25.65
CA VAL A 503 -7.89 6.44 26.38
C VAL A 503 -7.53 7.53 25.39
N THR A 504 -7.85 8.79 25.71
CA THR A 504 -7.61 9.90 24.79
C THR A 504 -6.43 10.78 25.19
N ASP A 505 -5.99 10.70 26.45
CA ASP A 505 -4.89 11.50 26.99
C ASP A 505 -3.65 10.62 27.27
N PRO A 506 -2.47 10.93 26.71
CA PRO A 506 -1.23 10.22 27.00
C PRO A 506 -0.79 10.23 28.47
N GLU A 507 -1.06 11.32 29.19
CA GLU A 507 -0.56 11.52 30.55
C GLU A 507 -1.51 10.95 31.61
N GLU A 508 -2.67 10.44 31.18
CA GLU A 508 -3.68 9.86 32.05
C GLU A 508 -3.22 8.50 32.59
N VAL A 509 -2.84 8.49 33.87
CA VAL A 509 -2.73 7.25 34.64
C VAL A 509 -4.14 6.76 34.92
N CYS A 510 -4.49 5.63 34.30
CA CYS A 510 -5.80 5.03 34.39
C CYS A 510 -5.92 4.15 35.64
N ASP A 511 -6.89 4.42 36.50
CA ASP A 511 -7.24 3.56 37.62
C ASP A 511 -8.22 2.48 37.15
N VAL A 512 -7.71 1.26 36.99
CA VAL A 512 -8.49 0.11 36.52
C VAL A 512 -8.82 -0.80 37.69
N VAL A 513 -10.10 -1.12 37.86
CA VAL A 513 -10.53 -2.20 38.76
C VAL A 513 -10.77 -3.45 37.91
N ALA A 514 -10.11 -4.54 38.28
CA ALA A 514 -10.23 -5.83 37.61
C ALA A 514 -10.46 -6.95 38.62
N SER A 515 -11.02 -8.07 38.17
CA SER A 515 -11.03 -9.31 38.92
C SER A 515 -9.94 -10.25 38.41
N ARG A 516 -9.04 -10.66 39.29
CA ARG A 516 -7.98 -11.65 39.04
C ARG A 516 -8.15 -12.79 40.03
N GLU A 517 -8.31 -14.00 39.51
CA GLU A 517 -8.51 -15.21 40.34
C GLU A 517 -9.65 -15.05 41.37
N GLY A 518 -10.74 -14.39 40.96
CA GLY A 518 -11.91 -14.12 41.81
C GLY A 518 -11.72 -13.03 42.87
N LYS A 519 -10.57 -12.34 42.91
CA LYS A 519 -10.31 -11.22 43.82
C LYS A 519 -10.31 -9.91 43.06
N GLU A 520 -10.92 -8.89 43.67
CA GLU A 520 -10.86 -7.53 43.15
C GLU A 520 -9.46 -6.95 43.36
N ILE A 521 -8.90 -6.38 42.30
CA ILE A 521 -7.59 -5.73 42.30
C ILE A 521 -7.69 -4.37 41.62
N THR A 522 -6.86 -3.44 42.07
CA THR A 522 -6.69 -2.13 41.44
C THR A 522 -5.36 -2.08 40.72
N ILE A 523 -5.38 -1.66 39.46
CA ILE A 523 -4.22 -1.55 38.57
C ILE A 523 -4.11 -0.09 38.16
N ARG A 524 -2.94 0.53 38.38
CA ARG A 524 -2.61 1.81 37.75
C ARG A 524 -1.96 1.53 36.40
N ALA A 525 -2.70 1.79 35.34
CA ALA A 525 -2.28 1.49 33.99
C ALA A 525 -1.89 2.77 33.26
N SER A 526 -0.83 2.67 32.44
CA SER A 526 -0.38 3.77 31.60
C SER A 526 -0.66 3.41 30.14
N PRO A 527 -1.32 4.30 29.38
CA PRO A 527 -1.56 4.06 27.96
C PRO A 527 -0.24 4.09 27.18
N VAL A 528 -0.20 3.36 26.07
CA VAL A 528 0.93 3.30 25.14
C VAL A 528 0.60 4.03 23.84
N PRO A 529 1.57 4.70 23.22
CA PRO A 529 1.38 5.33 21.92
C PRO A 529 1.24 4.28 20.82
N GLU A 530 0.39 4.58 19.84
CA GLU A 530 0.08 3.63 18.77
C GLU A 530 0.69 3.98 17.41
N HIS A 531 1.24 5.17 17.28
CA HIS A 531 1.99 5.57 16.08
C HIS A 531 3.28 4.77 15.88
N ASP A 532 3.81 4.13 16.94
CA ASP A 532 4.98 3.24 16.87
C ASP A 532 4.74 1.98 16.02
N PHE A 533 3.48 1.62 15.78
CA PHE A 533 3.10 0.43 15.03
C PHE A 533 2.82 0.68 13.54
N GLU A 534 2.69 1.95 13.13
CA GLU A 534 2.50 2.34 11.73
C GLU A 534 3.85 2.34 10.99
N THR A 535 3.83 1.90 9.73
CA THR A 535 5.04 1.89 8.90
C THR A 535 5.42 3.30 8.50
N THR A 536 6.47 3.84 9.12
CA THR A 536 7.02 5.19 8.83
C THR A 536 8.37 5.16 8.14
N ARG A 537 8.94 3.95 7.97
CA ARG A 537 10.25 3.74 7.35
C ARG A 537 10.33 2.36 6.73
N LEU A 538 10.84 2.30 5.50
CA LEU A 538 11.09 1.05 4.80
C LEU A 538 12.41 1.13 4.03
N ALA A 539 12.97 -0.04 3.74
CA ALA A 539 14.15 -0.16 2.90
C ALA A 539 13.89 -1.19 1.79
N THR A 540 14.45 -0.93 0.62
CA THR A 540 14.45 -1.88 -0.49
C THR A 540 15.88 -2.20 -0.89
N PHE A 541 16.20 -3.46 -1.19
CA PHE A 541 17.51 -3.85 -1.70
C PHE A 541 17.44 -5.20 -2.41
N SER A 542 18.08 -5.32 -3.58
CA SER A 542 18.17 -6.59 -4.33
C SER A 542 16.81 -7.29 -4.55
N GLY A 543 15.74 -6.51 -4.60
CA GLY A 543 14.37 -6.97 -4.79
C GLY A 543 13.55 -7.13 -3.52
N LEU A 544 14.14 -7.07 -2.32
CA LEU A 544 13.39 -7.15 -1.06
C LEU A 544 12.78 -5.81 -0.70
N VAL A 545 11.61 -5.86 -0.06
CA VAL A 545 11.00 -4.73 0.66
C VAL A 545 10.92 -5.12 2.13
N VAL A 546 11.56 -4.32 2.98
CA VAL A 546 11.61 -4.55 4.42
C VAL A 546 11.19 -3.33 5.21
N HIS A 547 10.50 -3.53 6.33
CA HIS A 547 10.11 -2.46 7.24
C HIS A 547 10.10 -2.98 8.69
N LYS A 548 9.79 -2.11 9.66
CA LYS A 548 9.55 -2.58 11.04
C LYS A 548 8.30 -3.45 11.09
N PRO A 549 8.22 -4.46 11.97
CA PRO A 549 7.02 -5.28 12.12
C PRO A 549 5.79 -4.41 12.43
N HIS A 550 4.80 -4.47 11.54
CA HIS A 550 3.52 -3.76 11.72
C HIS A 550 2.69 -4.41 12.82
N ARG A 551 1.66 -3.69 13.28
CA ARG A 551 0.78 -4.09 14.40
C ARG A 551 0.40 -5.57 14.42
N THR A 552 -0.11 -6.09 13.31
CA THR A 552 -0.56 -7.49 13.22
C THR A 552 0.55 -8.50 13.49
N VAL A 553 1.78 -8.24 13.03
CA VAL A 553 2.92 -9.13 13.27
C VAL A 553 3.31 -9.13 14.75
N ARG A 554 3.31 -7.97 15.40
CA ARG A 554 3.59 -7.86 16.84
C ARG A 554 2.51 -8.50 17.70
N HIS A 555 1.27 -8.48 17.21
CA HIS A 555 0.15 -9.20 17.82
C HIS A 555 0.20 -10.72 17.62
N PHE A 556 1.03 -11.19 16.70
CA PHE A 556 1.18 -12.62 16.43
C PHE A 556 2.40 -13.21 17.15
N ILE A 557 3.46 -12.42 17.34
CA ILE A 557 4.75 -12.89 17.84
C ILE A 557 5.05 -12.24 19.20
N ASP A 558 5.19 -13.07 20.22
CA ASP A 558 5.40 -12.58 21.59
C ASP A 558 6.80 -11.97 21.77
N LYS A 559 7.84 -12.61 21.22
CA LYS A 559 9.21 -12.11 21.24
C LYS A 559 9.76 -11.97 19.83
N LEU A 560 9.86 -10.74 19.35
CA LEU A 560 10.37 -10.44 18.02
C LEU A 560 11.86 -10.81 17.89
N PRO A 561 12.26 -11.55 16.84
CA PRO A 561 13.65 -11.87 16.58
C PRO A 561 14.51 -10.64 16.21
N SER A 562 13.93 -9.70 15.47
CA SER A 562 14.53 -8.42 15.09
C SER A 562 13.44 -7.41 14.70
N GLU A 563 13.81 -6.15 14.47
CA GLU A 563 12.91 -5.11 13.94
C GLU A 563 12.99 -4.99 12.41
N ILE A 564 13.40 -6.05 11.71
CA ILE A 564 13.56 -6.06 10.24
C ILE A 564 12.66 -7.15 9.66
N TRP A 565 11.44 -6.78 9.31
CA TRP A 565 10.43 -7.65 8.73
C TRP A 565 10.52 -7.68 7.20
N VAL A 566 10.54 -8.88 6.60
CA VAL A 566 10.49 -9.09 5.16
C VAL A 566 9.04 -9.09 4.70
N ALA A 567 8.62 -7.97 4.11
CA ALA A 567 7.22 -7.71 3.76
C ALA A 567 6.85 -8.26 2.39
N SER A 568 7.67 -7.99 1.38
CA SER A 568 7.43 -8.42 0.00
C SER A 568 8.73 -8.50 -0.79
N MET A 569 8.60 -8.94 -2.03
CA MET A 569 9.71 -9.07 -2.96
C MET A 569 9.26 -8.75 -4.39
N TYR A 570 10.11 -8.09 -5.16
CA TYR A 570 9.86 -7.83 -6.57
C TYR A 570 10.02 -9.11 -7.41
N PRO A 571 9.04 -9.47 -8.25
CA PRO A 571 9.18 -10.59 -9.18
C PRO A 571 10.41 -10.42 -10.09
N GLY A 572 11.07 -11.53 -10.41
CA GLY A 572 12.27 -11.55 -11.27
C GLY A 572 13.57 -11.02 -10.62
N SER A 573 13.49 -10.47 -9.41
CA SER A 573 14.66 -9.95 -8.69
C SER A 573 15.61 -11.03 -8.15
N PRO A 574 16.84 -10.68 -7.71
CA PRO A 574 17.70 -11.60 -6.99
C PRO A 574 16.99 -12.25 -5.80
N ALA A 575 16.27 -11.47 -4.99
CA ALA A 575 15.52 -12.01 -3.86
C ALA A 575 14.55 -13.12 -4.26
N HIS A 576 13.85 -12.94 -5.39
CA HIS A 576 12.94 -13.95 -5.95
C HIS A 576 13.69 -15.18 -6.44
N ARG A 577 14.78 -14.99 -7.19
CA ARG A 577 15.61 -16.08 -7.71
C ARG A 577 16.21 -16.95 -6.60
N TYR A 578 16.68 -16.33 -5.52
CA TYR A 578 17.29 -17.03 -4.39
C TYR A 578 16.26 -17.53 -3.37
N GLY A 579 14.96 -17.32 -3.61
CA GLY A 579 13.88 -17.86 -2.78
C GLY A 579 13.89 -17.34 -1.34
N VAL A 580 14.18 -16.04 -1.16
CA VAL A 580 14.16 -15.43 0.19
C VAL A 580 12.76 -15.60 0.80
N PRO A 581 12.63 -16.25 1.98
CA PRO A 581 11.32 -16.52 2.55
C PRO A 581 10.66 -15.21 3.01
N LEU A 582 9.45 -14.97 2.53
CA LEU A 582 8.57 -13.92 3.08
C LEU A 582 8.08 -14.30 4.48
N ARG A 583 7.50 -13.34 5.20
CA ARG A 583 7.00 -13.53 6.57
C ARG A 583 8.08 -13.93 7.57
N SER A 584 9.19 -13.21 7.51
CA SER A 584 10.40 -13.56 8.22
C SER A 584 11.18 -12.32 8.67
N PHE A 585 12.14 -12.55 9.55
CA PHE A 585 12.97 -11.53 10.19
C PHE A 585 14.42 -11.68 9.76
N ILE A 586 15.04 -10.60 9.29
CA ILE A 586 16.48 -10.59 9.04
C ILE A 586 17.21 -10.42 10.37
N ILE A 587 18.11 -11.34 10.69
CA ILE A 587 18.86 -11.39 11.96
C ILE A 587 20.30 -10.93 11.78
N SER A 588 20.96 -11.40 10.72
CA SER A 588 22.35 -11.05 10.44
C SER A 588 22.65 -11.09 8.94
N ILE A 589 23.70 -10.37 8.55
CA ILE A 589 24.26 -10.33 7.20
C ILE A 589 25.77 -10.57 7.29
N ASP A 590 26.27 -11.60 6.61
CA ASP A 590 27.68 -12.05 6.67
C ASP A 590 28.21 -12.13 8.11
N GLY A 591 27.43 -12.73 9.01
CA GLY A 591 27.75 -12.88 10.43
C GLY A 591 27.58 -11.61 11.28
N LYS A 592 27.36 -10.44 10.68
CA LYS A 592 27.09 -9.19 11.42
C LYS A 592 25.62 -9.10 11.82
N SER A 593 25.35 -9.01 13.12
CA SER A 593 23.98 -8.85 13.64
C SER A 593 23.35 -7.54 13.18
N VAL A 594 22.09 -7.60 12.76
CA VAL A 594 21.28 -6.43 12.37
C VAL A 594 19.96 -6.48 13.15
N SER A 595 19.65 -5.41 13.86
CA SER A 595 18.46 -5.34 14.71
C SER A 595 17.42 -4.35 14.19
N CYS A 596 17.79 -3.40 13.34
CA CYS A 596 16.90 -2.38 12.77
C CYS A 596 17.31 -1.94 11.35
N ILE A 597 16.45 -1.19 10.68
CA ILE A 597 16.69 -0.67 9.31
C ILE A 597 18.01 0.12 9.22
N THR A 598 18.39 0.90 10.24
CA THR A 598 19.66 1.64 10.23
C THR A 598 20.87 0.70 10.20
N SER A 599 20.90 -0.30 11.08
CA SER A 599 21.98 -1.29 11.10
C SER A 599 22.02 -2.12 9.81
N LEU A 600 20.85 -2.45 9.25
CA LEU A 600 20.72 -3.17 8.00
C LEU A 600 21.35 -2.38 6.84
N LEU A 601 20.94 -1.12 6.65
CA LEU A 601 21.44 -0.27 5.58
C LEU A 601 22.95 -0.02 5.72
N SER A 602 23.44 0.16 6.96
CA SER A 602 24.87 0.31 7.24
C SER A 602 25.67 -0.90 6.75
N VAL A 603 25.22 -2.13 7.06
CA VAL A 603 25.90 -3.36 6.62
C VAL A 603 25.78 -3.56 5.11
N ILE A 604 24.58 -3.41 4.55
CA ILE A 604 24.34 -3.61 3.10
C ILE A 604 25.14 -2.61 2.26
N SER A 605 25.27 -1.36 2.71
CA SER A 605 26.03 -0.32 1.98
C SER A 605 27.52 -0.67 1.80
N GLN A 606 28.08 -1.50 2.68
CA GLN A 606 29.48 -1.95 2.62
C GLN A 606 29.70 -3.08 1.60
N ILE A 607 28.63 -3.77 1.19
CA ILE A 607 28.70 -4.89 0.25
C ILE A 607 28.78 -4.31 -1.17
N PRO A 608 29.78 -4.67 -1.98
CA PRO A 608 29.85 -4.26 -3.38
C PRO A 608 28.69 -4.82 -4.22
N SER A 609 28.27 -4.08 -5.24
CA SER A 609 27.31 -4.61 -6.24
C SER A 609 27.87 -5.87 -6.91
N ASN A 610 26.99 -6.78 -7.32
CA ASN A 610 27.30 -8.11 -7.88
C ASN A 610 28.03 -9.09 -6.95
N LYS A 611 28.22 -8.76 -5.66
CA LYS A 611 28.77 -9.69 -4.68
C LYS A 611 27.66 -10.49 -3.98
N GLY A 612 27.91 -11.78 -3.76
CA GLY A 612 27.07 -12.62 -2.89
C GLY A 612 27.31 -12.32 -1.42
N PHE A 613 26.26 -12.38 -0.62
CA PHE A 613 26.29 -12.30 0.83
C PHE A 613 25.29 -13.27 1.44
N MET A 614 25.52 -13.68 2.68
CA MET A 614 24.66 -14.61 3.41
C MET A 614 23.81 -13.84 4.42
N MET A 615 22.52 -14.15 4.47
CA MET A 615 21.61 -13.64 5.48
C MET A 615 21.15 -14.79 6.37
N VAL A 616 21.11 -14.55 7.68
CA VAL A 616 20.36 -15.41 8.60
C VAL A 616 18.99 -14.80 8.77
N ILE A 617 17.97 -15.58 8.45
CA ILE A 617 16.57 -15.18 8.52
C ILE A 617 15.84 -16.11 9.49
N LYS A 618 14.89 -15.58 10.26
CA LYS A 618 14.07 -16.35 11.18
C LYS A 618 12.59 -16.19 10.84
N ASP A 619 11.86 -17.28 10.70
CA ASP A 619 10.42 -17.21 10.44
C ASP A 619 9.60 -16.97 11.73
N CYS A 620 8.28 -16.79 11.57
CA CYS A 620 7.37 -16.60 12.70
C CYS A 620 7.27 -17.82 13.64
N SER A 621 7.68 -19.02 13.20
CA SER A 621 7.74 -20.21 14.06
C SER A 621 9.03 -20.28 14.90
N GLY A 622 9.97 -19.37 14.62
CA GLY A 622 11.26 -19.32 15.27
C GLY A 622 12.33 -20.20 14.58
N GLN A 623 12.04 -20.80 13.43
CA GLN A 623 13.03 -21.55 12.67
C GLN A 623 13.97 -20.59 11.93
N SER A 624 15.27 -20.75 12.15
CA SER A 624 16.31 -19.99 11.43
C SER A 624 16.68 -20.70 10.12
N ARG A 625 16.97 -19.91 9.09
CA ARG A 625 17.44 -20.36 7.78
C ARG A 625 18.51 -19.42 7.27
N GLU A 626 19.53 -19.99 6.63
CA GLU A 626 20.55 -19.23 5.91
C GLU A 626 20.13 -19.08 4.45
N VAL A 627 20.22 -17.85 3.94
CA VAL A 627 19.87 -17.54 2.54
C VAL A 627 21.00 -16.75 1.93
N THR A 628 21.52 -17.22 0.80
CA THR A 628 22.51 -16.48 0.02
C THR A 628 21.77 -15.54 -0.93
N LEU A 629 22.22 -14.30 -1.04
CA LEU A 629 21.67 -13.31 -1.95
C LEU A 629 22.80 -12.60 -2.69
N LYS A 630 22.61 -12.37 -3.98
CA LYS A 630 23.52 -11.53 -4.78
C LYS A 630 23.03 -10.10 -4.77
N LYS A 631 23.90 -9.17 -4.36
CA LYS A 631 23.60 -7.75 -4.37
C LYS A 631 23.46 -7.23 -5.80
N ASP A 632 22.40 -6.48 -6.07
CA ASP A 632 22.19 -5.80 -7.35
C ASP A 632 21.85 -4.33 -7.13
N GLU A 633 22.75 -3.43 -7.52
CA GLU A 633 22.54 -1.98 -7.48
C GLU A 633 22.10 -1.39 -8.82
N SER A 634 22.08 -2.19 -9.90
CA SER A 634 21.72 -1.72 -11.24
C SER A 634 20.21 -1.69 -11.44
N PHE A 635 19.53 -2.83 -11.20
CA PHE A 635 18.09 -2.95 -11.39
C PHE A 635 17.31 -2.79 -10.08
N PHE A 636 17.84 -3.29 -8.96
CA PHE A 636 17.17 -3.31 -7.66
C PHE A 636 17.95 -2.59 -6.55
N PRO A 637 18.22 -1.28 -6.72
CA PRO A 637 19.14 -0.54 -5.86
C PRO A 637 18.70 -0.47 -4.40
N THR A 638 19.70 -0.35 -3.52
CA THR A 638 19.46 -0.12 -2.11
C THR A 638 18.89 1.28 -1.90
N THR A 639 17.64 1.35 -1.46
CA THR A 639 16.91 2.60 -1.23
C THR A 639 16.29 2.59 0.16
N GLU A 640 16.30 3.75 0.80
CA GLU A 640 15.54 3.99 2.03
C GLU A 640 14.37 4.93 1.72
N TRP A 641 13.23 4.68 2.33
CA TRP A 641 12.08 5.58 2.30
C TRP A 641 11.68 5.95 3.72
N ARG A 642 11.37 7.23 3.92
CA ARG A 642 11.00 7.79 5.23
C ARG A 642 9.73 8.60 5.10
N HIS A 643 8.83 8.42 6.05
CA HIS A 643 7.65 9.26 6.19
C HIS A 643 8.08 10.67 6.63
N CYS A 644 7.68 11.67 5.85
CA CYS A 644 8.01 13.07 6.00
C CYS A 644 6.75 13.91 5.69
N PRO A 645 5.98 14.33 6.71
CA PRO A 645 4.72 15.06 6.51
C PRO A 645 4.83 16.37 5.72
N TRP A 646 6.04 16.95 5.63
CA TRP A 646 6.30 18.22 4.95
C TRP A 646 6.56 18.08 3.45
N VAL A 647 6.73 16.86 2.91
CA VAL A 647 6.84 16.67 1.46
C VAL A 647 5.46 16.35 0.87
N PRO A 648 5.16 16.73 -0.39
CA PRO A 648 3.82 16.62 -0.95
C PRO A 648 3.16 15.24 -0.87
N ARG A 649 3.95 14.16 -0.94
CA ARG A 649 3.46 12.77 -0.84
C ARG A 649 3.58 12.16 0.56
N GLY A 650 4.00 12.94 1.56
CA GLY A 650 4.23 12.44 2.91
C GLY A 650 5.42 11.48 3.04
N TRP A 651 6.19 11.21 1.98
CA TRP A 651 7.31 10.28 1.97
C TRP A 651 8.47 10.78 1.12
N GLU A 652 9.69 10.61 1.62
CA GLU A 652 10.92 10.92 0.90
C GLU A 652 11.73 9.67 0.56
N LYS A 653 12.28 9.65 -0.66
CA LYS A 653 13.25 8.66 -1.11
C LYS A 653 14.67 9.14 -0.77
N VAL A 654 15.36 8.39 0.09
CA VAL A 654 16.77 8.62 0.43
C VAL A 654 17.61 7.60 -0.34
N SER A 655 18.24 8.03 -1.43
CA SER A 655 19.18 7.18 -2.16
C SER A 655 20.55 7.19 -1.49
N SER A 656 21.26 6.07 -1.60
CA SER A 656 22.61 5.84 -1.08
C SER A 656 23.72 6.58 -1.85
N ASP A 657 23.39 7.57 -2.69
CA ASP A 657 24.37 8.45 -3.31
C ASP A 657 25.06 9.28 -2.22
N LYS A 658 26.33 8.96 -2.00
CA LYS A 658 27.21 9.33 -0.86
C LYS A 658 27.28 10.82 -0.49
N LYS A 659 26.62 11.73 -1.21
CA LYS A 659 26.68 13.18 -0.99
C LYS A 659 25.59 13.78 -0.10
N ARG A 660 24.51 13.04 0.24
CA ARG A 660 23.40 13.63 1.04
C ARG A 660 23.24 13.11 2.47
N LEU A 661 23.88 12.00 2.85
CA LEU A 661 23.74 11.46 4.21
C LEU A 661 24.39 12.34 5.30
N GLY A 662 25.43 13.12 4.96
CA GLY A 662 26.17 13.95 5.92
C GLY A 662 25.53 15.31 6.25
N HIS A 663 24.77 15.91 5.33
CA HIS A 663 24.27 17.29 5.50
C HIS A 663 23.01 17.41 6.38
N TYR A 664 22.33 16.30 6.70
CA TYR A 664 21.08 16.36 7.47
C TYR A 664 21.29 16.25 8.98
N VAL A 665 22.34 15.55 9.44
CA VAL A 665 22.69 15.47 10.87
C VAL A 665 23.03 16.86 11.41
N GLU A 666 23.70 17.70 10.62
CA GLU A 666 24.01 19.09 11.02
C GLU A 666 22.77 20.00 11.04
N ARG A 667 21.82 19.82 10.11
CA ARG A 667 20.59 20.66 10.08
C ARG A 667 19.60 20.30 11.17
N SER A 668 19.50 19.03 11.53
CA SER A 668 18.61 18.54 12.60
C SER A 668 19.09 18.99 13.98
N VAL A 669 20.41 18.96 14.21
CA VAL A 669 21.02 19.42 15.47
C VAL A 669 20.96 20.95 15.62
N LYS A 670 20.99 21.70 14.51
CA LYS A 670 20.86 23.18 14.54
C LYS A 670 19.43 23.69 14.77
N ARG A 671 18.39 22.90 14.45
CA ARG A 671 16.98 23.30 14.66
C ARG A 671 16.36 22.79 15.97
N ALA A 672 17.01 21.85 16.65
CA ALA A 672 16.55 21.30 17.93
C ALA A 672 17.07 22.06 19.17
N ARG A 673 17.73 23.20 19.00
CA ARG A 673 18.05 24.11 20.12
C ARG A 673 16.99 25.23 20.16
N PRO A 674 16.24 25.37 21.26
CA PRO A 674 15.44 26.57 21.48
C PRO A 674 16.39 27.75 21.73
N GLU A 675 16.28 28.80 20.93
CA GLU A 675 16.87 30.10 21.26
C GLU A 675 16.08 30.67 22.45
N THR A 676 16.68 30.66 23.64
CA THR A 676 16.23 31.49 24.77
C THR A 676 16.91 32.85 24.68
N SER A 677 16.09 33.89 24.78
CA SER A 677 16.44 35.32 24.67
C SER A 677 16.91 35.95 25.99
N GLN A 678 17.80 36.96 25.85
CA GLN A 678 18.10 38.11 26.75
C GLN A 678 18.90 37.78 28.04
N ASP A 679 19.97 38.50 28.46
CA ASP A 679 20.21 39.96 28.54
C ASP A 679 21.70 40.40 28.50
N VAL A 680 21.91 41.58 27.87
CA VAL A 680 22.65 42.82 28.25
C VAL A 680 24.00 42.81 29.03
N ASP A 681 24.94 43.58 28.44
CA ASP A 681 26.11 44.34 28.96
C ASP A 681 27.49 43.71 29.31
N GLY A 682 28.54 44.33 28.74
CA GLY A 682 29.91 44.38 29.30
C GLY A 682 31.07 43.99 28.36
N ARG A 683 31.90 44.95 27.95
CA ARG A 683 33.07 44.81 27.03
C ARG A 683 34.33 44.16 27.69
N PRO A 684 35.56 44.19 27.08
CA PRO A 684 36.13 43.14 26.22
C PRO A 684 37.48 42.58 26.75
N GLY A 685 37.95 41.42 26.28
CA GLY A 685 39.33 41.01 26.58
C GLY A 685 39.83 39.67 26.04
N ALA A 686 40.89 39.77 25.23
CA ALA A 686 42.04 38.85 25.11
C ALA A 686 41.96 37.53 24.29
N GLN A 687 42.86 37.52 23.30
CA GLN A 687 43.46 36.46 22.52
C GLN A 687 43.79 35.16 23.28
N CYS A 688 43.69 33.99 22.63
CA CYS A 688 44.86 33.19 22.19
C CYS A 688 44.46 31.83 21.59
N SER A 689 45.15 31.48 20.51
CA SER A 689 45.18 30.20 19.78
C SER A 689 45.72 29.01 20.59
N PRO A 690 45.45 27.76 20.17
CA PRO A 690 46.35 26.65 20.49
C PRO A 690 46.89 25.90 19.25
N LYS A 691 48.20 25.66 19.27
CA LYS A 691 48.92 24.61 18.52
C LYS A 691 49.10 23.37 19.41
N PRO A 692 49.45 22.20 18.84
CA PRO A 692 49.20 20.87 19.42
C PRO A 692 50.41 20.27 20.14
N LEU A 693 50.20 19.17 20.87
CA LEU A 693 51.26 18.30 21.38
C LEU A 693 50.85 16.82 21.30
N GLU A 694 51.65 16.07 20.55
CA GLU A 694 51.72 14.61 20.51
C GLU A 694 52.27 14.03 21.82
N ARG A 695 51.93 12.78 22.13
CA ARG A 695 52.90 11.77 22.64
C ARG A 695 52.39 10.35 22.48
N SER A 696 53.24 9.56 21.84
CA SER A 696 53.28 8.10 21.62
C SER A 696 53.41 7.28 22.90
N PHE A 697 53.04 5.98 22.86
CA PHE A 697 53.92 4.84 23.12
C PHE A 697 53.21 3.50 22.84
N ASP A 698 53.95 2.58 22.22
CA ASP A 698 53.55 1.27 21.70
C ASP A 698 53.81 0.11 22.69
N SER A 699 52.97 -0.93 22.56
CA SER A 699 53.26 -2.39 22.58
C SER A 699 53.75 -3.15 23.85
N VAL A 700 53.10 -4.31 24.13
CA VAL A 700 53.64 -5.72 24.11
C VAL A 700 52.95 -6.69 25.12
N SER A 701 52.67 -7.92 24.62
CA SER A 701 52.48 -9.27 25.25
C SER A 701 51.22 -9.55 26.10
N LYS A 702 50.35 -10.54 25.79
CA LYS A 702 50.47 -12.04 25.81
C LYS A 702 50.72 -12.62 27.22
N ASP A 703 49.72 -13.24 27.85
CA ASP A 703 49.43 -14.70 27.80
C ASP A 703 48.36 -15.12 28.83
N SER A 704 47.74 -16.25 28.48
CA SER A 704 46.68 -17.08 29.07
C SER A 704 46.84 -17.52 30.54
N PHE A 705 45.71 -17.80 31.23
CA PHE A 705 45.47 -19.03 32.03
C PHE A 705 43.97 -19.19 32.36
N ASP A 706 43.41 -20.35 31.99
CA ASP A 706 42.14 -20.93 32.51
C ASP A 706 42.38 -21.59 33.88
N ILE A 707 41.28 -21.77 34.66
CA ILE A 707 40.86 -23.01 35.38
C ILE A 707 40.13 -22.72 36.72
N VAL A 708 38.82 -23.05 36.70
CA VAL A 708 37.98 -23.77 37.68
C VAL A 708 37.66 -23.16 39.06
N GLY A 709 36.35 -23.11 39.31
CA GLY A 709 35.66 -23.01 40.59
C GLY A 709 34.16 -23.01 40.36
#